data_AF-D1J7N2-F1
#
_entry.id   AF-D1J7N2-F1
#
_cell.length_a   1.000
_cell.length_b   1.000
_cell.length_c   1.000
_cell.angle_alpha   90.00
_cell.angle_beta   90.00
_cell.angle_gamma   90.00
#
_symmetry.space_group_name_H-M   'P 1'
#
loop_
_entity.id
_entity.type
_entity.pdbx_description
1 polymer ?
#
loop_
_entity_poly.entity_id
_entity_poly.type
_entity_poly.pdbx_seq_one_letter_code
_entity_poly.pdbx_strand_id
1 'polypeptide(L)'
;MALTNKYLALYRKYRPKIFDDIKGQDHIVITLKNIILNNKLSHAYLFCGPHGNGKTSTAKVFANTINCLHNQSDILKPCEECIKNVDRNLDIIEIDAASNTGIDDIRELKEKIKHLPTQSKYKIYIIDEVHMLSKAAFNALLKTIEDPPSHIIFILATTDPQKIPETILSRVQRFNFKLMTIETLVSQLKDIFNKENIEYEDDAINVIAKLGNGSLRDSLSIADHVAIYCANKVIKKEVVEQLFGIVNIDNKIELLNYMSMHDINKTLNLARELFSQGIDINILINDLINILKEWIIFNKTRDQSLVSTDFKILLQIKIDDVKAHYYIETLIDQLHSIAISDSPEDYFEILLLKLCNFLSPKEEYKNSAVMPKISNEEFNNFNSQEKQAINKNNIYKSLDLSSIANGFNANNSTIQNSSDNNSTEDLANNSKKIDDLLEKTAEIYSLDQTSEFEVADISNQIISNNQISIDSNVDNQETTDLQISENWKDLVNEDLISKENSENKHVPLETIIDCLLIKQYLKNNMLNDGRSNFTDIDAIKYGMLSQKITDKNEINILSDFKIIFSTNDFILLTCDIDEKVYDLNINSHNENIMAALNKVFDRYLYAYAITKDEILEAKKYWKANINEIRAKKVKPLEDLNLKYNKTVQKDVAWAQEIFGDKFKLNK
;
A
#
# COMPACT_ATOMS: atom_id res chain seq x y z
N MET A 1 36.53 -24.86 30.29
CA MET A 1 37.42 -24.28 29.26
C MET A 1 36.52 -23.73 28.17
N ALA A 2 36.73 -22.48 27.73
CA ALA A 2 35.82 -21.71 26.86
C ALA A 2 34.37 -21.53 27.40
N LEU A 3 33.97 -20.27 27.65
CA LEU A 3 32.56 -19.91 27.55
C LEU A 3 32.12 -20.12 26.09
N THR A 4 30.88 -20.56 25.88
CA THR A 4 30.35 -20.79 24.53
C THR A 4 30.45 -19.52 23.70
N ASN A 5 31.17 -19.58 22.57
CA ASN A 5 31.19 -18.51 21.57
C ASN A 5 29.78 -18.37 21.01
N LYS A 6 29.00 -17.43 21.56
CA LYS A 6 27.62 -17.17 21.13
C LYS A 6 27.64 -16.76 19.66
N TYR A 7 26.89 -17.50 18.84
CA TYR A 7 26.77 -17.21 17.41
C TYR A 7 26.35 -15.75 17.18
N LEU A 8 27.02 -15.08 16.24
CA LEU A 8 26.83 -13.67 15.93
C LEU A 8 26.80 -13.52 14.41
N ALA A 9 25.61 -13.27 13.88
CA ALA A 9 25.35 -13.11 12.45
C ALA A 9 26.32 -12.12 11.78
N LEU A 10 26.69 -12.40 10.53
CA LEU A 10 27.72 -11.68 9.77
C LEU A 10 27.54 -10.16 9.80
N TYR A 11 26.31 -9.65 9.61
CA TYR A 11 26.03 -8.20 9.62
C TYR A 11 26.34 -7.51 10.97
N ARG A 12 26.40 -8.27 12.08
CA ARG A 12 26.84 -7.78 13.39
C ARG A 12 28.34 -8.01 13.61
N LYS A 13 28.84 -9.18 13.21
CA LYS A 13 30.27 -9.57 13.35
C LYS A 13 31.19 -8.62 12.56
N TYR A 14 30.77 -8.25 11.35
CA TYR A 14 31.48 -7.37 10.42
C TYR A 14 30.93 -5.94 10.40
N ARG A 15 30.26 -5.47 11.46
CA ARG A 15 29.85 -4.06 11.58
C ARG A 15 31.12 -3.18 11.62
N PRO A 16 31.27 -2.17 10.73
CA PRO A 16 32.47 -1.30 10.67
C PRO A 16 32.85 -0.67 12.01
N LYS A 17 34.16 -0.64 12.31
CA LYS A 17 34.74 -0.13 13.57
C LYS A 17 35.72 1.02 13.36
N ILE A 18 36.40 1.04 12.21
CA ILE A 18 37.19 2.17 11.73
C ILE A 18 36.70 2.60 10.34
N PHE A 19 37.09 3.81 9.91
CA PHE A 19 36.69 4.33 8.60
C PHE A 19 37.09 3.45 7.42
N ASP A 20 38.19 2.71 7.54
CA ASP A 20 38.72 1.87 6.45
C ASP A 20 37.90 0.56 6.27
N ASP A 21 37.05 0.22 7.25
CA ASP A 21 36.08 -0.89 7.17
C ASP A 21 34.82 -0.49 6.37
N ILE A 22 34.56 0.80 6.19
CA ILE A 22 33.37 1.32 5.49
C ILE A 22 33.61 1.22 3.98
N LYS A 23 32.61 0.70 3.24
CA LYS A 23 32.71 0.39 1.80
C LYS A 23 31.59 1.05 1.00
N GLY A 24 31.87 1.39 -0.26
CA GLY A 24 30.89 1.94 -1.22
C GLY A 24 30.38 3.35 -0.89
N GLN A 25 30.99 4.05 0.07
CA GLN A 25 30.58 5.38 0.54
C GLN A 25 31.80 6.33 0.66
N ASP A 26 32.78 6.18 -0.23
CA ASP A 26 34.10 6.83 -0.11
C ASP A 26 34.01 8.37 -0.08
N HIS A 27 33.03 8.96 -0.78
CA HIS A 27 32.74 10.39 -0.73
C HIS A 27 32.36 10.88 0.68
N ILE A 28 31.63 10.08 1.44
CA ILE A 28 31.28 10.35 2.85
C ILE A 28 32.52 10.17 3.73
N VAL A 29 33.23 9.05 3.59
CA VAL A 29 34.41 8.71 4.40
C VAL A 29 35.51 9.76 4.25
N ILE A 30 35.84 10.18 3.03
CA ILE A 30 36.83 11.23 2.75
C ILE A 30 36.39 12.56 3.35
N THR A 31 35.11 12.93 3.21
CA THR A 31 34.59 14.20 3.74
C THR A 31 34.62 14.23 5.27
N LEU A 32 34.23 13.13 5.95
CA LEU A 32 34.31 13.03 7.41
C LEU A 32 35.76 13.04 7.91
N LYS A 33 36.68 12.31 7.25
CA LYS A 33 38.12 12.38 7.55
C LYS A 33 38.65 13.82 7.42
N ASN A 34 38.28 14.53 6.37
CA ASN A 34 38.68 15.93 6.15
C ASN A 34 38.10 16.89 7.20
N ILE A 35 36.86 16.67 7.67
CA ILE A 35 36.24 17.46 8.74
C ILE A 35 37.04 17.33 10.05
N ILE A 36 37.48 16.12 10.39
CA ILE A 36 38.32 15.85 11.57
C ILE A 36 39.68 16.52 11.43
N LEU A 37 40.40 16.28 10.33
CA LEU A 37 41.75 16.82 10.11
C LEU A 37 41.79 18.36 10.14
N ASN A 38 40.74 19.02 9.64
CA ASN A 38 40.64 20.48 9.63
C ASN A 38 40.01 21.07 10.91
N ASN A 39 39.62 20.22 11.88
CA ASN A 39 38.87 20.60 13.09
C ASN A 39 37.59 21.44 12.78
N LYS A 40 36.92 21.12 11.66
CA LYS A 40 35.71 21.82 11.16
C LYS A 40 34.42 21.10 11.57
N LEU A 41 34.33 20.73 12.85
CA LEU A 41 33.18 19.98 13.36
C LEU A 41 31.92 20.87 13.39
N SER A 42 30.89 20.45 12.65
CA SER A 42 29.51 20.92 12.85
C SER A 42 28.96 20.41 14.19
N HIS A 43 27.98 21.14 14.73
CA HIS A 43 27.18 20.71 15.88
C HIS A 43 26.12 19.66 15.50
N ALA A 44 25.72 19.59 14.23
CA ALA A 44 24.73 18.63 13.75
C ALA A 44 25.01 18.11 12.33
N TYR A 45 24.76 16.82 12.15
CA TYR A 45 24.93 16.05 10.92
C TYR A 45 23.65 15.27 10.61
N LEU A 46 23.31 15.12 9.33
CA LEU A 46 22.21 14.28 8.85
C LEU A 46 22.72 13.24 7.85
N PHE A 47 22.72 11.98 8.26
CA PHE A 47 23.10 10.83 7.44
C PHE A 47 21.82 10.22 6.85
N CYS A 48 21.57 10.45 5.57
CA CYS A 48 20.33 10.03 4.91
C CYS A 48 20.59 9.19 3.66
N GLY A 49 19.66 8.30 3.33
CA GLY A 49 19.77 7.35 2.22
C GLY A 49 19.22 5.97 2.58
N PRO A 50 19.30 4.98 1.67
CA PRO A 50 18.61 3.69 1.79
C PRO A 50 18.95 2.89 3.07
N HIS A 51 18.14 1.85 3.34
CA HIS A 51 18.40 0.95 4.46
C HIS A 51 19.73 0.18 4.27
N GLY A 52 20.29 -0.32 5.37
CA GLY A 52 21.42 -1.27 5.40
C GLY A 52 22.76 -0.79 4.82
N ASN A 53 22.82 0.42 4.26
CA ASN A 53 23.99 1.05 3.65
C ASN A 53 24.92 1.76 4.65
N GLY A 54 24.90 1.34 5.92
CA GLY A 54 25.93 1.71 6.90
C GLY A 54 25.79 3.06 7.61
N LYS A 55 24.64 3.75 7.52
CA LYS A 55 24.39 5.07 8.17
C LYS A 55 24.80 5.10 9.65
N THR A 56 24.13 4.32 10.49
CA THR A 56 24.36 4.26 11.96
C THR A 56 25.75 3.73 12.31
N SER A 57 26.29 2.79 11.53
CA SER A 57 27.65 2.29 11.72
C SER A 57 28.68 3.40 11.46
N THR A 58 28.49 4.20 10.40
CA THR A 58 29.32 5.37 10.10
C THR A 58 29.20 6.44 11.18
N ALA A 59 27.99 6.64 11.73
CA ALA A 59 27.76 7.55 12.87
C ALA A 59 28.58 7.12 14.11
N LYS A 60 28.56 5.82 14.45
CA LYS A 60 29.37 5.28 15.55
C LYS A 60 30.88 5.36 15.30
N VAL A 61 31.34 5.06 14.08
CA VAL A 61 32.76 5.22 13.71
C VAL A 61 33.20 6.67 13.85
N PHE A 62 32.43 7.62 13.30
CA PHE A 62 32.73 9.06 13.40
C PHE A 62 32.72 9.55 14.85
N ALA A 63 31.69 9.19 15.63
CA ALA A 63 31.55 9.55 17.04
C ALA A 63 32.71 9.01 17.89
N ASN A 64 33.11 7.75 17.69
CA ASN A 64 34.24 7.13 18.38
C ASN A 64 35.58 7.79 18.01
N THR A 65 35.79 8.15 16.74
CA THR A 65 37.02 8.83 16.30
C THR A 65 37.14 10.22 16.93
N ILE A 66 36.09 11.05 16.93
CA ILE A 66 36.17 12.43 17.45
C ILE A 66 36.25 12.51 18.98
N ASN A 67 35.88 11.44 19.69
CA ASN A 67 36.01 11.32 21.14
C ASN A 67 37.26 10.56 21.60
N CYS A 68 38.07 9.99 20.70
CA CYS A 68 39.27 9.24 21.08
C CYS A 68 40.44 10.17 21.43
N LEU A 69 40.63 10.45 22.73
CA LEU A 69 41.72 11.28 23.25
C LEU A 69 43.09 10.57 23.31
N HIS A 70 43.14 9.26 23.09
CA HIS A 70 44.33 8.43 23.39
C HIS A 70 45.32 8.27 22.23
N ASN A 71 44.92 8.49 20.97
CA ASN A 71 45.79 8.29 19.82
C ASN A 71 46.36 9.62 19.30
N GLN A 72 47.63 9.89 19.62
CA GLN A 72 48.36 11.06 19.12
C GLN A 72 49.04 10.84 17.77
N SER A 73 49.16 9.59 17.29
CA SER A 73 49.86 9.27 16.03
C SER A 73 48.97 9.23 14.79
N ASP A 74 47.68 8.86 14.94
CA ASP A 74 46.69 8.92 13.86
C ASP A 74 45.32 9.35 14.41
N ILE A 75 44.98 10.62 14.18
CA ILE A 75 43.73 11.24 14.63
C ILE A 75 42.51 10.59 13.94
N LEU A 76 42.68 9.92 12.80
CA LEU A 76 41.61 9.28 12.06
C LEU A 76 41.31 7.84 12.51
N LYS A 77 42.11 7.28 13.42
CA LYS A 77 41.95 5.92 13.94
C LYS A 77 41.80 5.92 15.46
N PRO A 78 40.58 5.64 15.99
CA PRO A 78 40.40 5.50 17.43
C PRO A 78 41.25 4.32 17.95
N CYS A 79 41.72 4.41 19.19
CA CYS A 79 42.53 3.34 19.77
C CYS A 79 41.69 2.07 20.01
N GLU A 80 42.36 0.92 20.15
CA GLU A 80 41.67 -0.37 20.36
C GLU A 80 40.68 -0.37 21.52
N GLU A 81 40.97 0.33 22.62
CA GLU A 81 40.11 0.35 23.80
C GLU A 81 38.84 1.17 23.56
N CYS A 82 38.94 2.29 22.83
CA CYS A 82 37.79 3.03 22.36
C CYS A 82 36.96 2.18 21.36
N ILE A 83 37.62 1.48 20.43
CA ILE A 83 36.97 0.54 19.48
C ILE A 83 36.23 -0.61 20.21
N LYS A 84 36.76 -1.13 21.32
CA LYS A 84 36.13 -2.21 22.10
C LYS A 84 34.94 -1.74 22.94
N ASN A 85 34.91 -0.46 23.33
CA ASN A 85 33.92 0.08 24.26
C ASN A 85 32.94 1.11 23.63
N VAL A 86 32.83 1.22 22.30
CA VAL A 86 31.92 2.18 21.64
C VAL A 86 30.48 2.07 22.17
N ASP A 87 29.94 0.85 22.20
CA ASP A 87 28.58 0.55 22.70
C ASP A 87 28.44 0.64 24.23
N ARG A 88 29.49 1.11 24.93
CA ARG A 88 29.53 1.33 26.38
C ARG A 88 29.95 2.75 26.78
N ASN A 89 30.28 3.62 25.81
CA ASN A 89 30.68 4.98 26.11
C ASN A 89 29.45 5.80 26.52
N LEU A 90 29.42 6.27 27.77
CA LEU A 90 28.33 7.07 28.34
C LEU A 90 28.11 8.41 27.60
N ASP A 91 29.12 8.86 26.83
CA ASP A 91 29.08 10.08 26.04
C ASP A 91 28.77 9.82 24.54
N ILE A 92 28.45 8.58 24.14
CA ILE A 92 27.95 8.24 22.79
C ILE A 92 26.61 7.52 22.96
N ILE A 93 25.52 8.27 22.81
CA ILE A 93 24.17 7.83 23.12
C ILE A 93 23.42 7.56 21.81
N GLU A 94 23.16 6.28 21.52
CA GLU A 94 22.31 5.83 20.40
C GLU A 94 20.84 5.79 20.85
N ILE A 95 19.97 6.45 20.11
CA ILE A 95 18.52 6.51 20.33
C ILE A 95 17.85 6.09 19.03
N ASP A 96 17.02 5.05 19.09
CA ASP A 96 16.16 4.65 17.98
C ASP A 96 14.85 5.45 18.06
N ALA A 97 14.61 6.33 17.09
CA ALA A 97 13.41 7.15 17.07
C ALA A 97 12.14 6.35 16.79
N ALA A 98 12.22 5.13 16.23
CA ALA A 98 11.06 4.27 16.04
C ALA A 98 10.52 3.69 17.36
N SER A 99 11.38 3.53 18.38
CA SER A 99 10.99 3.12 19.73
C SER A 99 10.84 4.29 20.72
N ASN A 100 11.38 5.47 20.40
CA ASN A 100 11.35 6.69 21.24
C ASN A 100 10.70 7.86 20.44
N THR A 101 9.46 7.67 19.99
CA THR A 101 8.72 8.62 19.13
C THR A 101 8.12 9.82 19.88
N GLY A 102 8.09 9.76 21.21
CA GLY A 102 7.34 10.63 22.10
C GLY A 102 7.97 11.99 22.31
N ILE A 103 7.15 12.99 22.65
CA ILE A 103 7.65 14.30 23.08
C ILE A 103 8.38 14.21 24.42
N ASP A 104 7.96 13.31 25.32
CA ASP A 104 8.55 13.19 26.66
C ASP A 104 9.93 12.54 26.65
N ASP A 105 10.18 11.59 25.75
CA ASP A 105 11.52 11.04 25.49
C ASP A 105 12.50 12.17 25.09
N ILE A 106 12.05 13.06 24.20
CA ILE A 106 12.84 14.22 23.75
C ILE A 106 12.92 15.32 24.83
N ARG A 107 11.94 15.46 25.73
CA ARG A 107 12.04 16.36 26.90
C ARG A 107 13.09 15.86 27.88
N GLU A 108 13.09 14.55 28.20
CA GLU A 108 14.10 13.96 29.09
C GLU A 108 15.50 14.01 28.46
N LEU A 109 15.60 13.77 27.15
CA LEU A 109 16.81 13.97 26.35
C LEU A 109 17.33 15.42 26.46
N LYS A 110 16.44 16.41 26.37
CA LYS A 110 16.76 17.84 26.45
C LYS A 110 17.27 18.28 27.81
N GLU A 111 16.83 17.64 28.90
CA GLU A 111 17.46 17.79 30.21
C GLU A 111 18.85 17.13 30.23
N LYS A 112 18.98 15.88 29.75
CA LYS A 112 20.25 15.13 29.68
C LYS A 112 21.34 15.84 28.86
N ILE A 113 20.96 16.62 27.84
CA ILE A 113 21.84 17.44 26.98
C ILE A 113 22.55 18.56 27.75
N LYS A 114 21.94 19.10 28.82
CA LYS A 114 22.53 20.20 29.62
C LYS A 114 23.79 19.77 30.38
N HIS A 115 23.94 18.48 30.67
CA HIS A 115 25.10 17.95 31.37
C HIS A 115 26.31 17.80 30.43
N LEU A 116 27.48 18.17 30.93
CA LEU A 116 28.78 17.98 30.28
C LEU A 116 29.06 16.49 29.97
N PRO A 117 30.05 16.20 29.09
CA PRO A 117 30.55 14.84 28.90
C PRO A 117 31.25 14.32 30.16
N THR A 118 31.32 12.99 30.29
CA THR A 118 31.80 12.26 31.46
C THR A 118 33.29 11.91 31.37
N GLN A 119 33.73 11.48 30.18
CA GLN A 119 35.07 10.98 29.90
C GLN A 119 35.61 11.46 28.54
N SER A 120 34.72 11.91 27.64
CA SER A 120 35.02 12.26 26.25
C SER A 120 35.10 13.79 26.03
N LYS A 121 35.53 14.22 24.84
CA LYS A 121 35.54 15.65 24.47
C LYS A 121 34.13 16.20 24.17
N TYR A 122 33.30 15.38 23.53
CA TYR A 122 31.92 15.72 23.17
C TYR A 122 30.96 14.66 23.69
N LYS A 123 29.72 15.06 23.95
CA LYS A 123 28.60 14.19 24.25
C LYS A 123 27.72 14.12 23.00
N ILE A 124 27.67 12.93 22.41
CA ILE A 124 27.23 12.71 21.04
C ILE A 124 25.91 11.95 21.06
N TYR A 125 24.90 12.50 20.39
CA TYR A 125 23.58 11.90 20.27
C TYR A 125 23.36 11.40 18.85
N ILE A 126 23.35 10.07 18.69
CA ILE A 126 23.03 9.39 17.43
C ILE A 126 21.53 9.08 17.47
N ILE A 127 20.73 9.72 16.63
CA ILE A 127 19.28 9.48 16.57
C ILE A 127 18.98 8.75 15.25
N ASP A 128 18.74 7.44 15.31
CA ASP A 128 18.47 6.61 14.11
C ASP A 128 16.98 6.58 13.74
N GLU A 129 16.73 6.38 12.45
CA GLU A 129 15.43 6.54 11.78
C GLU A 129 14.62 7.77 12.25
N VAL A 130 15.29 8.92 12.42
CA VAL A 130 14.78 10.15 13.04
C VAL A 130 13.46 10.66 12.45
N HIS A 131 13.12 10.28 11.21
CA HIS A 131 11.84 10.60 10.57
C HIS A 131 10.61 9.99 11.26
N MET A 132 10.80 9.04 12.19
CA MET A 132 9.75 8.47 13.04
C MET A 132 9.40 9.36 14.24
N LEU A 133 10.18 10.41 14.55
CA LEU A 133 9.82 11.36 15.60
C LEU A 133 8.51 12.09 15.26
N SER A 134 7.65 12.24 16.27
CA SER A 134 6.45 13.07 16.14
C SER A 134 6.79 14.54 15.85
N LYS A 135 5.90 15.29 15.17
CA LYS A 135 6.10 16.73 14.92
C LYS A 135 6.38 17.52 16.22
N ALA A 136 5.74 17.13 17.32
CA ALA A 136 5.92 17.72 18.63
C ALA A 136 7.33 17.42 19.21
N ALA A 137 7.84 16.20 19.04
CA ALA A 137 9.21 15.82 19.38
C ALA A 137 10.24 16.58 18.53
N PHE A 138 10.04 16.71 17.22
CA PHE A 138 10.88 17.54 16.34
C PHE A 138 10.92 19.01 16.81
N ASN A 139 9.77 19.60 17.15
CA ASN A 139 9.71 20.99 17.64
C ASN A 139 10.37 21.16 19.02
N ALA A 140 10.29 20.15 19.90
CA ALA A 140 11.02 20.14 21.16
C ALA A 140 12.55 20.07 20.94
N LEU A 141 13.00 19.30 19.94
CA LEU A 141 14.41 19.17 19.59
C LEU A 141 14.96 20.42 18.88
N LEU A 142 14.18 21.06 17.99
CA LEU A 142 14.57 22.18 17.11
C LEU A 142 15.45 23.22 17.81
N LYS A 143 14.95 23.87 18.86
CA LYS A 143 15.68 24.92 19.62
C LYS A 143 17.06 24.47 20.15
N THR A 144 17.24 23.16 20.33
CA THR A 144 18.48 22.53 20.81
C THR A 144 19.45 22.19 19.66
N ILE A 145 18.97 22.18 18.41
CA ILE A 145 19.77 22.11 17.19
C ILE A 145 20.16 23.52 16.72
N GLU A 146 19.32 24.56 16.97
CA GLU A 146 19.66 25.95 16.61
C GLU A 146 20.81 26.54 17.45
N ASP A 147 20.77 26.30 18.77
CA ASP A 147 21.73 26.81 19.75
C ASP A 147 22.17 25.66 20.69
N PRO A 148 22.95 24.68 20.19
CA PRO A 148 23.45 23.57 20.98
C PRO A 148 24.61 24.00 21.89
N PRO A 149 24.70 23.46 23.12
CA PRO A 149 25.89 23.62 23.95
C PRO A 149 27.16 23.13 23.22
N SER A 150 28.28 23.84 23.38
CA SER A 150 29.51 23.58 22.60
C SER A 150 30.16 22.21 22.81
N HIS A 151 29.72 21.45 23.83
CA HIS A 151 30.12 20.07 24.08
C HIS A 151 29.19 19.02 23.42
N ILE A 152 28.17 19.43 22.67
CA ILE A 152 27.13 18.55 22.09
C ILE A 152 27.32 18.40 20.58
N ILE A 153 27.16 17.17 20.09
CA ILE A 153 27.09 16.88 18.65
C ILE A 153 25.90 15.94 18.38
N PHE A 154 25.04 16.32 17.43
CA PHE A 154 23.95 15.46 16.93
C PHE A 154 24.36 14.77 15.63
N ILE A 155 24.09 13.46 15.52
CA ILE A 155 24.18 12.70 14.28
C ILE A 155 22.81 12.06 14.04
N LEU A 156 22.00 12.71 13.22
CA LEU A 156 20.67 12.22 12.85
C LEU A 156 20.83 11.23 11.69
N ALA A 157 20.16 10.10 11.72
CA ALA A 157 20.15 9.12 10.63
C ALA A 157 18.71 8.81 10.17
N THR A 158 18.51 8.65 8.86
CA THR A 158 17.18 8.36 8.29
C THR A 158 17.23 7.60 6.96
N THR A 159 16.28 6.70 6.75
CA THR A 159 15.90 6.18 5.42
C THR A 159 15.16 7.21 4.58
N ASP A 160 14.26 7.98 5.19
CA ASP A 160 13.42 8.98 4.54
C ASP A 160 13.88 10.41 4.90
N PRO A 161 14.52 11.15 3.98
CA PRO A 161 14.87 12.56 4.19
C PRO A 161 13.74 13.55 3.86
N GLN A 162 12.64 13.12 3.23
CA GLN A 162 11.52 14.00 2.84
C GLN A 162 10.58 14.27 4.01
N LYS A 163 10.45 13.31 4.94
CA LYS A 163 9.72 13.47 6.21
C LYS A 163 10.42 14.39 7.23
N ILE A 164 11.64 14.88 6.96
CA ILE A 164 12.40 15.74 7.87
C ILE A 164 12.03 17.21 7.62
N PRO A 165 11.62 18.00 8.64
CA PRO A 165 11.30 19.41 8.48
C PRO A 165 12.45 20.23 7.87
N GLU A 166 12.15 21.12 6.93
CA GLU A 166 13.14 21.99 6.28
C GLU A 166 13.88 22.91 7.27
N THR A 167 13.21 23.26 8.37
CA THR A 167 13.80 23.96 9.53
C THR A 167 14.97 23.20 10.17
N ILE A 168 14.98 21.86 10.12
CA ILE A 168 16.12 21.04 10.52
C ILE A 168 17.11 20.87 9.36
N LEU A 169 16.63 20.60 8.14
CA LEU A 169 17.50 20.42 6.96
C LEU A 169 18.43 21.62 6.71
N SER A 170 17.97 22.83 7.01
CA SER A 170 18.73 24.08 6.92
C SER A 170 19.80 24.28 8.01
N ARG A 171 19.83 23.45 9.06
CA ARG A 171 20.74 23.56 10.22
C ARG A 171 21.73 22.39 10.34
N VAL A 172 21.58 21.33 9.54
CA VAL A 172 22.38 20.10 9.64
C VAL A 172 23.30 19.92 8.43
N GLN A 173 24.52 19.41 8.63
CA GLN A 173 25.37 19.03 7.52
C GLN A 173 24.89 17.68 6.94
N ARG A 174 24.30 17.71 5.74
CA ARG A 174 23.68 16.54 5.09
C ARG A 174 24.69 15.67 4.33
N PHE A 175 24.62 14.36 4.55
CA PHE A 175 25.41 13.32 3.86
C PHE A 175 24.45 12.32 3.20
N ASN A 176 24.50 12.22 1.88
CA ASN A 176 23.69 11.29 1.09
C ASN A 176 24.45 9.97 0.88
N PHE A 177 24.02 8.92 1.58
CA PHE A 177 24.41 7.53 1.35
C PHE A 177 23.72 7.02 0.08
N LYS A 178 24.42 6.17 -0.68
CA LYS A 178 23.90 5.55 -1.91
C LYS A 178 23.69 4.05 -1.71
N LEU A 179 22.93 3.40 -2.59
CA LEU A 179 23.05 1.95 -2.79
C LEU A 179 24.46 1.64 -3.32
N MET A 180 25.04 0.52 -2.89
CA MET A 180 26.33 0.05 -3.41
C MET A 180 26.18 -0.67 -4.75
N THR A 181 27.25 -0.72 -5.54
CA THR A 181 27.28 -1.53 -6.76
C THR A 181 27.32 -3.02 -6.43
N ILE A 182 26.79 -3.87 -7.33
CA ILE A 182 26.84 -5.32 -7.21
C ILE A 182 28.29 -5.80 -7.09
N GLU A 183 29.23 -5.20 -7.84
CA GLU A 183 30.67 -5.47 -7.77
C GLU A 183 31.24 -5.27 -6.36
N THR A 184 30.84 -4.18 -5.68
CA THR A 184 31.26 -3.87 -4.31
C THR A 184 30.68 -4.89 -3.33
N LEU A 185 29.41 -5.28 -3.50
CA LEU A 185 28.78 -6.33 -2.70
C LEU A 185 29.47 -7.69 -2.89
N VAL A 186 29.70 -8.12 -4.14
CA VAL A 186 30.39 -9.37 -4.46
C VAL A 186 31.79 -9.39 -3.85
N SER A 187 32.56 -8.30 -3.98
CA SER A 187 33.87 -8.17 -3.33
C SER A 187 33.77 -8.37 -1.82
N GLN A 188 32.83 -7.70 -1.13
CA GLN A 188 32.75 -7.79 0.33
C GLN A 188 32.17 -9.11 0.84
N LEU A 189 31.28 -9.76 0.08
CA LEU A 189 30.81 -11.11 0.37
C LEU A 189 31.96 -12.13 0.27
N LYS A 190 32.76 -12.09 -0.82
CA LYS A 190 33.95 -12.93 -0.97
C LYS A 190 34.96 -12.65 0.16
N ASP A 191 35.27 -11.39 0.45
CA ASP A 191 36.16 -10.99 1.55
C ASP A 191 35.72 -11.52 2.91
N ILE A 192 34.42 -11.71 3.14
CA ILE A 192 33.86 -12.17 4.43
C ILE A 192 33.79 -13.69 4.48
N PHE A 193 33.31 -14.36 3.42
CA PHE A 193 33.31 -15.83 3.37
C PHE A 193 34.73 -16.42 3.45
N ASN A 194 35.72 -15.77 2.80
CA ASN A 194 37.12 -16.16 2.93
C ASN A 194 37.67 -16.02 4.37
N LYS A 195 37.17 -15.07 5.18
CA LYS A 195 37.57 -14.90 6.59
C LYS A 195 36.89 -15.90 7.52
N GLU A 196 35.67 -16.33 7.18
CA GLU A 196 34.96 -17.39 7.90
C GLU A 196 35.41 -18.81 7.49
N ASN A 197 36.13 -18.96 6.37
CA ASN A 197 36.46 -20.24 5.73
C ASN A 197 35.21 -20.97 5.19
N ILE A 198 34.30 -20.21 4.60
CA ILE A 198 33.11 -20.72 3.90
C ILE A 198 33.48 -20.93 2.42
N GLU A 199 33.30 -22.14 1.90
CA GLU A 199 33.49 -22.45 0.47
C GLU A 199 32.26 -22.02 -0.34
N TYR A 200 32.47 -21.47 -1.54
CA TYR A 200 31.40 -20.94 -2.39
C TYR A 200 31.72 -21.03 -3.88
N GLU A 201 30.67 -21.04 -4.70
CA GLU A 201 30.74 -20.82 -6.15
C GLU A 201 30.51 -19.33 -6.46
N ASP A 202 31.25 -18.78 -7.42
CA ASP A 202 31.23 -17.34 -7.73
C ASP A 202 29.83 -16.85 -8.14
N ASP A 203 29.07 -17.66 -8.87
CA ASP A 203 27.69 -17.31 -9.26
C ASP A 203 26.70 -17.32 -8.09
N ALA A 204 26.94 -18.12 -7.05
CA ALA A 204 26.14 -18.07 -5.84
C ALA A 204 26.31 -16.72 -5.12
N ILE A 205 27.53 -16.17 -5.10
CA ILE A 205 27.80 -14.82 -4.57
C ILE A 205 27.14 -13.74 -5.43
N ASN A 206 27.15 -13.90 -6.77
CA ASN A 206 26.45 -13.00 -7.68
C ASN A 206 24.94 -12.96 -7.42
N VAL A 207 24.30 -14.11 -7.13
CA VAL A 207 22.87 -14.17 -6.76
C VAL A 207 22.62 -13.52 -5.39
N ILE A 208 23.43 -13.83 -4.36
CA ILE A 208 23.31 -13.21 -3.02
C ILE A 208 23.45 -11.68 -3.10
N ALA A 209 24.40 -11.17 -3.89
CA ALA A 209 24.61 -9.73 -4.08
C ALA A 209 23.44 -9.05 -4.83
N LYS A 210 22.79 -9.74 -5.77
CA LYS A 210 21.58 -9.25 -6.44
C LYS A 210 20.40 -9.18 -5.48
N LEU A 211 20.13 -10.26 -4.73
CA LEU A 211 19.03 -10.33 -3.75
C LEU A 211 19.12 -9.25 -2.66
N GLY A 212 20.34 -8.89 -2.25
CA GLY A 212 20.56 -7.81 -1.30
C GLY A 212 20.26 -6.40 -1.83
N ASN A 213 19.89 -6.22 -3.10
CA ASN A 213 19.38 -4.97 -3.69
C ASN A 213 20.23 -3.72 -3.37
N GLY A 214 21.56 -3.86 -3.40
CA GLY A 214 22.49 -2.76 -3.10
C GLY A 214 22.67 -2.42 -1.61
N SER A 215 22.14 -3.24 -0.69
CA SER A 215 22.27 -3.11 0.76
C SER A 215 23.26 -4.11 1.35
N LEU A 216 24.25 -3.62 2.12
CA LEU A 216 25.25 -4.49 2.76
C LEU A 216 24.63 -5.36 3.84
N ARG A 217 23.76 -4.79 4.69
CA ARG A 217 23.11 -5.51 5.80
C ARG A 217 22.31 -6.70 5.30
N ASP A 218 21.57 -6.50 4.22
CA ASP A 218 20.59 -7.46 3.75
C ASP A 218 21.30 -8.56 2.95
N SER A 219 22.26 -8.18 2.08
CA SER A 219 23.22 -9.12 1.47
C SER A 219 23.93 -10.00 2.51
N LEU A 220 24.40 -9.42 3.62
CA LEU A 220 25.07 -10.18 4.67
C LEU A 220 24.11 -11.05 5.50
N SER A 221 22.82 -10.71 5.59
CA SER A 221 21.82 -11.52 6.29
C SER A 221 21.40 -12.72 5.44
N ILE A 222 21.21 -12.49 4.14
CA ILE A 222 21.03 -13.53 3.10
C ILE A 222 22.23 -14.49 3.11
N ALA A 223 23.45 -13.97 3.11
CA ALA A 223 24.68 -14.75 3.18
C ALA A 223 24.82 -15.58 4.47
N ASP A 224 24.43 -15.02 5.62
CA ASP A 224 24.39 -15.71 6.92
C ASP A 224 23.44 -16.92 6.88
N HIS A 225 22.22 -16.71 6.35
CA HIS A 225 21.19 -17.75 6.25
C HIS A 225 21.63 -18.90 5.31
N VAL A 226 22.20 -18.58 4.15
CA VAL A 226 22.71 -19.60 3.20
C VAL A 226 23.88 -20.38 3.80
N ALA A 227 24.81 -19.71 4.49
CA ALA A 227 25.94 -20.38 5.14
C ALA A 227 25.48 -21.34 6.26
N ILE A 228 24.48 -20.95 7.05
CA ILE A 228 23.83 -21.83 8.04
C ILE A 228 23.21 -23.05 7.35
N TYR A 229 22.43 -22.83 6.29
CA TYR A 229 21.72 -23.90 5.57
C TYR A 229 22.68 -24.93 4.93
N CYS A 230 23.76 -24.46 4.30
CA CYS A 230 24.77 -25.33 3.69
C CYS A 230 25.58 -26.14 4.69
N ALA A 231 25.61 -25.76 5.99
CA ALA A 231 26.26 -26.50 7.07
C ALA A 231 27.70 -26.95 6.74
N ASN A 232 28.55 -25.98 6.36
CA ASN A 232 29.95 -26.14 5.94
C ASN A 232 30.17 -26.91 4.61
N LYS A 233 29.14 -27.07 3.77
CA LYS A 233 29.31 -27.45 2.35
C LYS A 233 29.53 -26.22 1.48
N VAL A 234 30.12 -26.42 0.29
CA VAL A 234 30.19 -25.41 -0.77
C VAL A 234 28.83 -24.80 -1.04
N ILE A 235 28.73 -23.47 -0.96
CA ILE A 235 27.53 -22.72 -1.34
C ILE A 235 27.43 -22.67 -2.87
N LYS A 236 26.38 -23.30 -3.41
CA LYS A 236 26.11 -23.40 -4.86
C LYS A 236 25.01 -22.45 -5.32
N LYS A 237 24.99 -22.12 -6.61
CA LYS A 237 23.95 -21.25 -7.22
C LYS A 237 22.54 -21.78 -6.95
N GLU A 238 22.31 -23.06 -7.21
CA GLU A 238 20.99 -23.69 -7.14
C GLU A 238 20.44 -23.71 -5.71
N VAL A 239 21.33 -23.79 -4.72
CA VAL A 239 20.94 -23.77 -3.29
C VAL A 239 20.47 -22.38 -2.87
N VAL A 240 21.09 -21.31 -3.40
CA VAL A 240 20.59 -19.94 -3.16
C VAL A 240 19.25 -19.73 -3.87
N GLU A 241 19.12 -20.19 -5.12
CA GLU A 241 17.88 -20.06 -5.88
C GLU A 241 16.72 -20.81 -5.20
N GLN A 242 16.93 -22.06 -4.77
CA GLN A 242 15.92 -22.84 -4.05
C GLN A 242 15.55 -22.22 -2.69
N LEU A 243 16.52 -21.71 -1.92
CA LEU A 243 16.26 -21.18 -0.58
C LEU A 243 15.45 -19.86 -0.58
N PHE A 244 15.50 -19.09 -1.67
CA PHE A 244 14.78 -17.83 -1.84
C PHE A 244 13.66 -17.89 -2.90
N GLY A 245 13.24 -19.08 -3.33
CA GLY A 245 12.12 -19.25 -4.25
C GLY A 245 12.36 -18.61 -5.62
N ILE A 246 13.60 -18.61 -6.12
CA ILE A 246 14.00 -17.99 -7.39
C ILE A 246 13.99 -19.03 -8.50
N VAL A 247 13.30 -18.73 -9.60
CA VAL A 247 13.31 -19.61 -10.77
C VAL A 247 14.60 -19.45 -11.56
N ASN A 248 15.29 -20.55 -11.84
CA ASN A 248 16.46 -20.56 -12.73
C ASN A 248 16.07 -20.07 -14.15
N ILE A 249 17.05 -19.52 -14.88
CA ILE A 249 16.84 -18.89 -16.19
C ILE A 249 16.26 -19.84 -17.24
N ASP A 250 16.65 -21.11 -17.22
CA ASP A 250 16.19 -22.12 -18.17
C ASP A 250 14.68 -22.38 -18.03
N ASN A 251 14.19 -22.55 -16.79
CA ASN A 251 12.76 -22.76 -16.50
C ASN A 251 11.92 -21.52 -16.89
N LYS A 252 12.45 -20.29 -16.74
CA LYS A 252 11.80 -19.06 -17.21
C LYS A 252 11.64 -19.05 -18.74
N ILE A 253 12.65 -19.54 -19.47
CA ILE A 253 12.64 -19.61 -20.94
C ILE A 253 11.73 -20.73 -21.44
N GLU A 254 11.72 -21.88 -20.78
CA GLU A 254 10.75 -22.94 -21.06
C GLU A 254 9.32 -22.47 -20.87
N LEU A 255 9.01 -21.78 -19.76
CA LEU A 255 7.69 -21.21 -19.50
C LEU A 255 7.26 -20.23 -20.62
N LEU A 256 8.10 -19.25 -20.97
CA LEU A 256 7.83 -18.32 -22.08
C LEU A 256 7.65 -19.03 -23.43
N ASN A 257 8.43 -20.09 -23.69
CA ASN A 257 8.33 -20.88 -24.92
C ASN A 257 7.04 -21.70 -24.97
N TYR A 258 6.62 -22.35 -23.88
CA TYR A 258 5.36 -23.10 -23.84
C TYR A 258 4.15 -22.19 -23.96
N MET A 259 4.16 -21.02 -23.31
CA MET A 259 3.15 -19.98 -23.46
C MET A 259 3.03 -19.50 -24.92
N SER A 260 4.17 -19.15 -25.53
CA SER A 260 4.23 -18.68 -26.92
C SER A 260 3.78 -19.76 -27.93
N MET A 261 4.03 -21.04 -27.64
CA MET A 261 3.57 -22.18 -28.44
C MET A 261 2.11 -22.61 -28.15
N HIS A 262 1.40 -21.92 -27.27
CA HIS A 262 0.03 -22.26 -26.82
C HIS A 262 -0.08 -23.63 -26.11
N ASP A 263 1.02 -24.17 -25.58
CA ASP A 263 1.02 -25.46 -24.86
C ASP A 263 0.61 -25.27 -23.40
N ILE A 264 -0.70 -25.12 -23.19
CA ILE A 264 -1.32 -24.94 -21.87
C ILE A 264 -0.93 -26.06 -20.91
N ASN A 265 -0.86 -27.31 -21.39
CA ASN A 265 -0.56 -28.47 -20.54
C ASN A 265 0.86 -28.40 -19.98
N LYS A 266 1.88 -28.12 -20.82
CA LYS A 266 3.26 -27.94 -20.32
C LYS A 266 3.40 -26.69 -19.47
N THR A 267 2.73 -25.59 -19.85
CA THR A 267 2.78 -24.33 -19.11
C THR A 267 2.26 -24.49 -17.68
N LEU A 268 1.08 -25.09 -17.48
CA LEU A 268 0.52 -25.32 -16.15
C LEU A 268 1.29 -26.39 -15.35
N ASN A 269 1.76 -27.45 -15.99
CA ASN A 269 2.56 -28.46 -15.29
C ASN A 269 3.88 -27.88 -14.77
N LEU A 270 4.57 -27.06 -15.58
CA LEU A 270 5.79 -26.37 -15.16
C LEU A 270 5.47 -25.35 -14.04
N ALA A 271 4.41 -24.55 -14.18
CA ALA A 271 4.01 -23.60 -13.13
C ALA A 271 3.75 -24.28 -11.78
N ARG A 272 3.04 -25.43 -11.77
CA ARG A 272 2.77 -26.21 -10.55
C ARG A 272 4.03 -26.85 -9.96
N GLU A 273 4.95 -27.33 -10.80
CA GLU A 273 6.26 -27.79 -10.33
C GLU A 273 7.01 -26.65 -9.63
N LEU A 274 7.04 -25.46 -10.23
CA LEU A 274 7.65 -24.26 -9.64
C LEU A 274 6.96 -23.86 -8.32
N PHE A 275 5.62 -23.85 -8.24
CA PHE A 275 4.91 -23.57 -6.98
C PHE A 275 5.28 -24.59 -5.88
N SER A 276 5.36 -25.89 -6.21
CA SER A 276 5.75 -26.94 -5.27
C SER A 276 7.20 -26.82 -4.75
N GLN A 277 8.03 -26.00 -5.40
CA GLN A 277 9.39 -25.67 -4.97
C GLN A 277 9.44 -24.42 -4.06
N GLY A 278 8.30 -23.76 -3.79
CA GLY A 278 8.19 -22.60 -2.90
C GLY A 278 8.61 -21.28 -3.55
N ILE A 279 8.32 -21.11 -4.84
CA ILE A 279 8.78 -19.96 -5.64
C ILE A 279 7.94 -18.69 -5.43
N ASP A 280 8.62 -17.54 -5.36
CA ASP A 280 7.95 -16.23 -5.26
C ASP A 280 7.42 -15.81 -6.65
N ILE A 281 6.10 -15.77 -6.76
CA ILE A 281 5.38 -15.42 -8.00
C ILE A 281 5.66 -13.97 -8.43
N ASN A 282 5.86 -13.04 -7.50
CA ASN A 282 6.16 -11.64 -7.81
C ASN A 282 7.58 -11.50 -8.37
N ILE A 283 8.55 -12.24 -7.82
CA ILE A 283 9.91 -12.32 -8.38
C ILE A 283 9.86 -12.93 -9.78
N LEU A 284 9.14 -14.03 -9.97
CA LEU A 284 8.96 -14.66 -11.28
C LEU A 284 8.35 -13.71 -12.31
N ILE A 285 7.27 -12.98 -11.98
CA ILE A 285 6.64 -11.99 -12.86
C ILE A 285 7.63 -10.89 -13.26
N ASN A 286 8.34 -10.30 -12.30
CA ASN A 286 9.33 -9.26 -12.57
C ASN A 286 10.48 -9.76 -13.46
N ASP A 287 10.95 -10.99 -13.24
CA ASP A 287 11.99 -11.59 -14.06
C ASP A 287 11.49 -11.91 -15.50
N LEU A 288 10.26 -12.38 -15.66
CA LEU A 288 9.66 -12.61 -16.99
C LEU A 288 9.49 -11.27 -17.75
N ILE A 289 9.02 -10.22 -17.09
CA ILE A 289 8.96 -8.86 -17.66
C ILE A 289 10.36 -8.38 -18.08
N ASN A 290 11.37 -8.56 -17.22
CA ASN A 290 12.74 -8.14 -17.51
C ASN A 290 13.36 -8.91 -18.69
N ILE A 291 13.16 -10.23 -18.76
CA ILE A 291 13.63 -11.08 -19.85
C ILE A 291 12.96 -10.70 -21.18
N LEU A 292 11.64 -10.48 -21.18
CA LEU A 292 10.91 -10.05 -22.38
C LEU A 292 11.36 -8.66 -22.84
N LYS A 293 11.55 -7.72 -21.91
CA LYS A 293 12.07 -6.37 -22.18
C LYS A 293 13.48 -6.43 -22.80
N GLU A 294 14.38 -7.22 -22.23
CA GLU A 294 15.74 -7.41 -22.76
C GLU A 294 15.74 -8.12 -24.12
N TRP A 295 14.84 -9.08 -24.33
CA TRP A 295 14.63 -9.72 -25.63
C TRP A 295 14.14 -8.73 -26.70
N ILE A 296 13.17 -7.85 -26.39
CA ILE A 296 12.70 -6.80 -27.31
C ILE A 296 13.87 -5.87 -27.67
N ILE A 297 14.61 -5.36 -26.67
CA ILE A 297 15.77 -4.49 -26.90
C ILE A 297 16.77 -5.19 -27.84
N PHE A 298 17.19 -6.41 -27.52
CA PHE A 298 18.15 -7.16 -28.34
C PHE A 298 17.63 -7.46 -29.76
N ASN A 299 16.35 -7.81 -29.92
CA ASN A 299 15.76 -8.10 -31.22
C ASN A 299 15.71 -6.85 -32.12
N LYS A 300 15.46 -5.67 -31.55
CA LYS A 300 15.42 -4.39 -32.28
C LYS A 300 16.82 -3.83 -32.58
N THR A 301 17.75 -3.87 -31.62
CA THR A 301 19.07 -3.21 -31.73
C THR A 301 20.18 -4.14 -32.22
N ARG A 302 20.11 -5.43 -31.86
CA ARG A 302 21.17 -6.45 -31.99
C ARG A 302 22.47 -6.10 -31.25
N ASP A 303 22.41 -5.17 -30.30
CA ASP A 303 23.55 -4.71 -29.52
C ASP A 303 23.55 -5.32 -28.12
N GLN A 304 24.57 -6.14 -27.83
CA GLN A 304 24.75 -6.77 -26.51
C GLN A 304 25.10 -5.75 -25.41
N SER A 305 25.66 -4.59 -25.74
CA SER A 305 26.06 -3.58 -24.74
C SER A 305 24.87 -2.90 -24.05
N LEU A 306 23.67 -3.03 -24.61
CA LEU A 306 22.41 -2.47 -24.09
C LEU A 306 21.64 -3.45 -23.19
N VAL A 307 22.17 -4.65 -22.94
CA VAL A 307 21.42 -5.80 -22.39
C VAL A 307 22.26 -6.59 -21.39
N SER A 308 21.70 -6.94 -20.23
CA SER A 308 22.46 -7.61 -19.14
C SER A 308 22.52 -9.14 -19.27
N THR A 309 21.54 -9.76 -19.94
CA THR A 309 21.52 -11.19 -20.26
C THR A 309 22.38 -11.51 -21.50
N ASP A 310 23.04 -12.68 -21.51
CA ASP A 310 23.78 -13.20 -22.68
C ASP A 310 22.83 -13.41 -23.88
N PHE A 311 23.16 -12.88 -25.05
CA PHE A 311 22.42 -13.09 -26.31
C PHE A 311 22.08 -14.55 -26.60
N LYS A 312 22.94 -15.52 -26.21
CA LYS A 312 22.68 -16.97 -26.39
C LYS A 312 21.44 -17.45 -25.63
N ILE A 313 21.10 -16.79 -24.53
CA ILE A 313 19.95 -17.07 -23.69
C ILE A 313 18.70 -16.45 -24.34
N LEU A 314 18.79 -15.19 -24.75
CA LEU A 314 17.70 -14.48 -25.42
C LEU A 314 17.31 -15.11 -26.77
N LEU A 315 18.28 -15.63 -27.53
CA LEU A 315 18.04 -16.34 -28.80
C LEU A 315 17.29 -17.68 -28.65
N GLN A 316 17.10 -18.20 -27.43
CA GLN A 316 16.30 -19.40 -27.17
C GLN A 316 14.80 -19.10 -27.03
N ILE A 317 14.43 -17.83 -26.88
CA ILE A 317 13.05 -17.38 -26.67
C ILE A 317 12.35 -17.24 -28.03
N LYS A 318 11.34 -18.10 -28.27
CA LYS A 318 10.60 -18.24 -29.52
C LYS A 318 9.27 -17.51 -29.44
N ILE A 319 9.33 -16.18 -29.39
CA ILE A 319 8.17 -15.29 -29.27
C ILE A 319 8.14 -14.30 -30.45
N ASP A 320 6.94 -13.85 -30.84
CA ASP A 320 6.80 -12.74 -31.78
C ASP A 320 6.79 -11.39 -31.04
N ASP A 321 7.21 -10.35 -31.73
CA ASP A 321 7.26 -8.97 -31.23
C ASP A 321 5.91 -8.53 -30.61
N VAL A 322 4.79 -8.87 -31.24
CA VAL A 322 3.44 -8.54 -30.75
C VAL A 322 3.10 -9.29 -29.46
N LYS A 323 3.45 -10.59 -29.37
CA LYS A 323 3.28 -11.41 -28.16
C LYS A 323 4.13 -10.86 -27.00
N ALA A 324 5.38 -10.49 -27.26
CA ALA A 324 6.28 -9.98 -26.22
C ALA A 324 5.77 -8.66 -25.59
N HIS A 325 5.26 -7.72 -26.39
CA HIS A 325 4.67 -6.49 -25.86
C HIS A 325 3.40 -6.76 -25.05
N TYR A 326 2.46 -7.56 -25.59
CA TYR A 326 1.23 -7.94 -24.89
C TYR A 326 1.48 -8.67 -23.57
N TYR A 327 2.51 -9.53 -23.54
CA TYR A 327 2.92 -10.24 -22.33
C TYR A 327 3.47 -9.28 -21.28
N ILE A 328 4.32 -8.31 -21.65
CA ILE A 328 4.83 -7.29 -20.70
C ILE A 328 3.68 -6.45 -20.12
N GLU A 329 2.81 -5.92 -20.98
CA GLU A 329 1.64 -5.12 -20.58
C GLU A 329 0.75 -5.90 -19.61
N THR A 330 0.34 -7.11 -19.99
CA THR A 330 -0.53 -7.97 -19.19
C THR A 330 0.13 -8.47 -17.90
N LEU A 331 1.45 -8.67 -17.87
CA LEU A 331 2.17 -9.03 -16.64
C LEU A 331 2.27 -7.84 -15.67
N ILE A 332 2.48 -6.62 -16.16
CA ILE A 332 2.52 -5.39 -15.34
C ILE A 332 1.15 -5.11 -14.72
N ASP A 333 0.08 -5.14 -15.52
CA ASP A 333 -1.30 -4.86 -15.08
C ASP A 333 -1.79 -5.80 -13.96
N GLN A 334 -1.23 -7.01 -13.88
CA GLN A 334 -1.73 -8.07 -12.99
C GLN A 334 -0.81 -8.30 -11.78
N LEU A 335 0.40 -7.71 -11.78
CA LEU A 335 1.36 -7.78 -10.68
C LEU A 335 0.75 -7.27 -9.36
N HIS A 336 0.06 -6.11 -9.41
CA HIS A 336 -0.62 -5.54 -8.23
C HIS A 336 -1.79 -6.41 -7.74
N SER A 337 -2.54 -7.03 -8.67
CA SER A 337 -3.66 -7.92 -8.32
C SER A 337 -3.18 -9.18 -7.61
N ILE A 338 -2.10 -9.80 -8.11
CA ILE A 338 -1.49 -11.00 -7.52
C ILE A 338 -0.92 -10.70 -6.13
N ALA A 339 -0.24 -9.57 -5.96
CA ALA A 339 0.35 -9.14 -4.68
C ALA A 339 -0.67 -8.87 -3.55
N ILE A 340 -1.96 -8.75 -3.87
CA ILE A 340 -3.06 -8.50 -2.91
C ILE A 340 -4.02 -9.70 -2.80
N SER A 341 -3.98 -10.66 -3.73
CA SER A 341 -4.91 -11.81 -3.75
C SER A 341 -4.67 -12.82 -2.64
N ASP A 342 -5.76 -13.38 -2.09
CA ASP A 342 -5.71 -14.45 -1.08
C ASP A 342 -5.15 -15.79 -1.62
N SER A 343 -5.28 -16.04 -2.93
CA SER A 343 -4.68 -17.21 -3.62
C SER A 343 -3.89 -16.81 -4.88
N PRO A 344 -2.63 -16.37 -4.73
CA PRO A 344 -1.82 -15.86 -5.85
C PRO A 344 -1.42 -16.95 -6.85
N GLU A 345 -1.38 -18.22 -6.44
CA GLU A 345 -1.15 -19.39 -7.32
C GLU A 345 -2.28 -19.53 -8.35
N ASP A 346 -3.54 -19.56 -7.91
CA ASP A 346 -4.73 -19.63 -8.80
C ASP A 346 -4.76 -18.45 -9.78
N TYR A 347 -4.48 -17.25 -9.27
CA TYR A 347 -4.47 -16.03 -10.09
C TYR A 347 -3.36 -16.08 -11.15
N PHE A 348 -2.19 -16.63 -10.81
CA PHE A 348 -1.10 -16.82 -11.78
C PHE A 348 -1.42 -17.93 -12.79
N GLU A 349 -2.11 -19.01 -12.44
CA GLU A 349 -2.60 -19.99 -13.43
C GLU A 349 -3.61 -19.36 -14.42
N ILE A 350 -4.54 -18.54 -13.93
CA ILE A 350 -5.49 -17.80 -14.77
C ILE A 350 -4.76 -16.81 -15.67
N LEU A 351 -3.71 -16.14 -15.17
CA LEU A 351 -2.85 -15.25 -15.95
C LEU A 351 -2.07 -16.00 -17.04
N LEU A 352 -1.47 -17.15 -16.72
CA LEU A 352 -0.81 -18.01 -17.69
C LEU A 352 -1.79 -18.49 -18.77
N LEU A 353 -3.02 -18.88 -18.40
CA LEU A 353 -4.08 -19.23 -19.35
C LEU A 353 -4.47 -18.07 -20.26
N LYS A 354 -4.58 -16.84 -19.74
CA LYS A 354 -4.84 -15.63 -20.53
C LYS A 354 -3.72 -15.38 -21.55
N LEU A 355 -2.46 -15.48 -21.12
CA LEU A 355 -1.27 -15.28 -21.95
C LEU A 355 -1.10 -16.39 -23.01
N CYS A 356 -1.41 -17.65 -22.67
CA CYS A 356 -1.41 -18.78 -23.61
C CYS A 356 -2.49 -18.68 -24.69
N ASN A 357 -3.60 -17.99 -24.44
CA ASN A 357 -4.70 -17.87 -25.42
C ASN A 357 -4.54 -16.70 -26.39
N PHE A 358 -3.55 -15.81 -26.20
CA PHE A 358 -3.32 -14.67 -27.09
C PHE A 358 -2.60 -15.08 -28.38
N LEU A 359 -3.30 -14.96 -29.51
CA LEU A 359 -2.78 -15.17 -30.86
C LEU A 359 -2.25 -13.86 -31.44
N SER A 360 -1.06 -13.89 -32.05
CA SER A 360 -0.59 -12.75 -32.84
C SER A 360 -1.32 -12.69 -34.20
N PRO A 361 -1.36 -11.52 -34.88
CA PRO A 361 -1.96 -11.39 -36.22
C PRO A 361 -1.31 -12.25 -37.34
N LYS A 362 -0.28 -13.04 -37.02
CA LYS A 362 0.45 -13.93 -37.94
C LYS A 362 0.06 -15.41 -37.76
N GLU A 363 -0.77 -15.74 -36.78
CA GLU A 363 -1.00 -17.12 -36.33
C GLU A 363 -2.46 -17.55 -36.57
N GLU A 364 -2.65 -18.53 -37.46
CA GLU A 364 -3.95 -19.17 -37.66
C GLU A 364 -4.27 -20.18 -36.54
N TYR A 365 -5.56 -20.29 -36.20
CA TYR A 365 -6.07 -21.14 -35.13
C TYR A 365 -5.75 -22.63 -35.38
N LYS A 366 -4.84 -23.21 -34.59
CA LYS A 366 -4.45 -24.64 -34.67
C LYS A 366 -4.88 -25.50 -33.48
N ASN A 367 -5.83 -25.02 -32.67
CA ASN A 367 -6.46 -25.84 -31.63
C ASN A 367 -7.55 -26.75 -32.20
N SER A 368 -7.15 -27.90 -32.75
CA SER A 368 -8.03 -29.06 -32.87
C SER A 368 -8.28 -29.65 -31.48
N ALA A 369 -9.31 -29.17 -30.79
CA ALA A 369 -9.71 -29.69 -29.49
C ALA A 369 -10.15 -31.16 -29.61
N VAL A 370 -9.24 -32.09 -29.31
CA VAL A 370 -9.56 -33.51 -29.18
C VAL A 370 -10.37 -33.69 -27.91
N MET A 371 -11.69 -33.59 -28.02
CA MET A 371 -12.57 -33.92 -26.90
C MET A 371 -12.30 -35.36 -26.47
N PRO A 372 -12.20 -35.64 -25.16
CA PRO A 372 -12.03 -37.00 -24.67
C PRO A 372 -13.21 -37.85 -25.14
N LYS A 373 -12.94 -38.94 -25.86
CA LYS A 373 -13.96 -39.89 -26.29
C LYS A 373 -14.42 -40.70 -25.07
N ILE A 374 -15.39 -40.16 -24.34
CA ILE A 374 -16.13 -40.90 -23.33
C ILE A 374 -16.73 -42.14 -24.01
N SER A 375 -16.39 -43.32 -23.50
CA SER A 375 -16.95 -44.58 -23.98
C SER A 375 -18.43 -44.66 -23.58
N ASN A 376 -19.29 -45.02 -24.53
CA ASN A 376 -20.75 -45.04 -24.37
C ASN A 376 -21.29 -46.01 -23.29
N GLU A 377 -20.43 -46.72 -22.56
CA GLU A 377 -20.82 -47.66 -21.51
C GLU A 377 -21.09 -46.94 -20.17
N GLU A 378 -20.30 -45.92 -19.82
CA GLU A 378 -20.49 -45.15 -18.58
C GLU A 378 -21.78 -44.31 -18.60
N PHE A 379 -22.14 -43.77 -19.76
CA PHE A 379 -23.35 -42.96 -19.95
C PHE A 379 -24.67 -43.76 -19.84
N ASN A 380 -24.60 -45.10 -19.96
CA ASN A 380 -25.78 -45.96 -19.91
C ASN A 380 -26.19 -46.36 -18.47
N ASN A 381 -25.26 -46.39 -17.51
CA ASN A 381 -25.59 -46.75 -16.12
C ASN A 381 -26.44 -45.69 -15.40
N PHE A 382 -26.25 -44.40 -15.70
CA PHE A 382 -27.06 -43.31 -15.14
C PHE A 382 -28.50 -43.24 -15.69
N ASN A 383 -28.76 -43.78 -16.88
CA ASN A 383 -30.05 -43.64 -17.58
C ASN A 383 -31.11 -44.70 -17.22
N SER A 384 -30.89 -45.45 -16.13
CA SER A 384 -31.71 -46.61 -15.76
C SER A 384 -32.82 -46.34 -14.72
N GLN A 385 -32.82 -45.19 -14.03
CA GLN A 385 -33.80 -44.89 -12.97
C GLN A 385 -34.94 -43.94 -13.34
N GLU A 386 -34.76 -42.96 -14.25
CA GLU A 386 -35.81 -41.97 -14.58
C GLU A 386 -36.38 -42.09 -16.00
N LYS A 387 -37.17 -43.15 -16.23
CA LYS A 387 -38.11 -43.24 -17.37
C LYS A 387 -39.52 -43.68 -16.95
N GLN A 388 -40.17 -42.86 -16.12
CA GLN A 388 -41.63 -42.91 -15.90
C GLN A 388 -42.31 -41.53 -16.05
N ALA A 389 -41.95 -40.76 -17.07
CA ALA A 389 -42.68 -39.52 -17.45
C ALA A 389 -42.57 -39.17 -18.94
N ILE A 390 -42.81 -40.13 -19.85
CA ILE A 390 -42.87 -39.86 -21.30
C ILE A 390 -44.28 -39.38 -21.69
N ASN A 391 -44.40 -38.18 -22.27
CA ASN A 391 -45.28 -37.94 -23.42
C ASN A 391 -45.07 -36.56 -24.09
N LYS A 392 -44.61 -36.59 -25.34
CA LYS A 392 -45.00 -35.71 -26.49
C LYS A 392 -44.68 -34.20 -26.39
N ASN A 393 -44.19 -33.54 -27.43
CA ASN A 393 -43.82 -34.00 -28.77
C ASN A 393 -42.81 -33.04 -29.44
N ASN A 394 -42.00 -33.56 -30.36
CA ASN A 394 -41.18 -32.73 -31.26
C ASN A 394 -42.07 -31.96 -32.26
N ILE A 395 -41.85 -30.65 -32.41
CA ILE A 395 -41.81 -29.99 -33.72
C ILE A 395 -40.67 -28.97 -33.69
N TYR A 396 -39.58 -29.24 -34.41
CA TYR A 396 -38.66 -28.19 -34.85
C TYR A 396 -39.26 -27.47 -36.05
N LYS A 397 -39.33 -26.14 -36.02
CA LYS A 397 -39.34 -25.31 -37.24
C LYS A 397 -38.83 -23.90 -36.97
N SER A 398 -37.72 -23.57 -37.63
CA SER A 398 -37.32 -22.25 -38.15
C SER A 398 -38.01 -21.00 -37.61
N LEU A 399 -37.21 -20.06 -37.08
CA LEU A 399 -37.28 -18.63 -37.40
C LEU A 399 -35.93 -17.95 -37.09
N ASP A 400 -35.67 -16.82 -37.75
CA ASP A 400 -34.32 -16.29 -37.99
C ASP A 400 -33.65 -15.57 -36.81
N LEU A 401 -32.31 -15.53 -36.86
CA LEU A 401 -31.44 -14.82 -35.91
C LEU A 401 -31.43 -13.28 -36.08
N SER A 402 -32.41 -12.70 -36.79
CA SER A 402 -32.37 -11.32 -37.28
C SER A 402 -33.42 -10.38 -36.66
N SER A 403 -34.12 -10.80 -35.60
CA SER A 403 -35.26 -10.05 -35.02
C SER A 403 -35.25 -9.89 -33.50
N ILE A 404 -34.12 -10.17 -32.83
CA ILE A 404 -33.87 -9.78 -31.42
C ILE A 404 -32.71 -8.77 -31.34
N ALA A 405 -32.58 -7.95 -32.39
CA ALA A 405 -32.13 -6.58 -32.22
C ALA A 405 -33.37 -5.71 -31.94
N ASN A 406 -33.28 -4.82 -30.94
CA ASN A 406 -34.37 -4.07 -30.30
C ASN A 406 -35.25 -4.89 -29.35
N GLY A 407 -35.28 -4.54 -28.05
CA GLY A 407 -36.28 -5.09 -27.11
C GLY A 407 -35.85 -5.24 -25.65
N PHE A 408 -35.78 -4.12 -24.92
CA PHE A 408 -36.17 -3.93 -23.51
C PHE A 408 -36.31 -5.13 -22.52
N ASN A 409 -35.66 -4.94 -21.35
CA ASN A 409 -36.15 -5.18 -19.96
C ASN A 409 -35.65 -6.36 -19.09
N ALA A 410 -35.58 -6.05 -17.78
CA ALA A 410 -35.49 -6.89 -16.57
C ALA A 410 -34.28 -7.86 -16.47
N ASN A 411 -33.29 -7.71 -15.56
CA ASN A 411 -33.25 -7.38 -14.12
C ASN A 411 -34.07 -8.30 -13.18
N ASN A 412 -33.34 -9.04 -12.33
CA ASN A 412 -33.50 -9.24 -10.87
C ASN A 412 -34.88 -9.77 -10.34
N SER A 413 -35.04 -10.36 -9.13
CA SER A 413 -34.18 -10.58 -7.95
C SER A 413 -34.57 -11.84 -7.10
N THR A 414 -33.59 -12.52 -6.49
CA THR A 414 -33.69 -13.41 -5.29
C THR A 414 -34.27 -14.84 -5.35
N ILE A 415 -33.68 -15.70 -4.48
CA ILE A 415 -34.35 -16.66 -3.57
C ILE A 415 -33.77 -16.45 -2.13
N GLN A 416 -34.53 -16.75 -1.07
CA GLN A 416 -34.16 -16.51 0.35
C GLN A 416 -33.77 -17.79 1.15
N ASN A 417 -33.53 -17.60 2.46
CA ASN A 417 -33.43 -18.58 3.59
C ASN A 417 -31.98 -19.01 3.96
N SER A 418 -31.52 -19.09 5.22
CA SER A 418 -32.05 -19.46 6.57
C SER A 418 -32.28 -20.97 6.77
N SER A 419 -32.13 -21.58 7.96
CA SER A 419 -31.95 -21.09 9.36
C SER A 419 -30.51 -21.39 9.91
N ASP A 420 -30.13 -21.70 11.18
CA ASP A 420 -30.82 -22.09 12.44
C ASP A 420 -30.07 -21.65 13.75
N ASN A 421 -30.18 -22.39 14.87
CA ASN A 421 -30.10 -21.86 16.26
C ASN A 421 -29.00 -22.41 17.22
N ASN A 422 -28.87 -21.70 18.36
CA ASN A 422 -28.53 -22.13 19.74
C ASN A 422 -27.07 -22.36 20.20
N SER A 423 -26.61 -21.53 21.16
CA SER A 423 -26.56 -21.88 22.60
C SER A 423 -26.08 -20.69 23.47
N THR A 424 -26.36 -20.68 24.79
CA THR A 424 -26.10 -19.52 25.67
C THR A 424 -25.58 -19.90 27.07
N GLU A 425 -24.26 -19.96 27.27
CA GLU A 425 -23.65 -20.08 28.62
C GLU A 425 -22.45 -19.13 28.90
N ASP A 426 -21.76 -18.59 27.88
CA ASP A 426 -20.53 -17.79 28.07
C ASP A 426 -20.69 -16.39 28.70
N LEU A 427 -21.93 -15.89 28.82
CA LEU A 427 -22.20 -14.48 29.13
C LEU A 427 -21.79 -14.05 30.56
N ALA A 428 -21.66 -14.97 31.50
CA ALA A 428 -21.40 -14.65 32.91
C ALA A 428 -19.93 -14.29 33.24
N ASN A 429 -18.96 -14.77 32.43
CA ASN A 429 -17.53 -14.56 32.71
C ASN A 429 -16.94 -13.30 32.05
N ASN A 430 -17.60 -12.75 31.01
CA ASN A 430 -17.08 -11.58 30.29
C ASN A 430 -17.35 -10.25 31.02
N SER A 431 -18.40 -10.15 31.83
CA SER A 431 -18.77 -8.91 32.56
C SER A 431 -17.62 -8.38 33.43
N LYS A 432 -17.08 -9.21 34.31
CA LYS A 432 -15.93 -8.88 35.19
C LYS A 432 -14.64 -8.53 34.45
N LYS A 433 -14.57 -8.78 33.15
CA LYS A 433 -13.41 -8.48 32.28
C LYS A 433 -13.58 -7.16 31.52
N ILE A 434 -14.79 -6.62 31.49
CA ILE A 434 -15.14 -5.35 30.82
C ILE A 434 -14.95 -4.17 31.79
N ASP A 435 -15.35 -4.32 33.06
CA ASP A 435 -15.17 -3.26 34.08
C ASP A 435 -13.67 -2.91 34.26
N ASP A 436 -12.81 -3.92 34.33
CA ASP A 436 -11.34 -3.80 34.44
C ASP A 436 -10.67 -3.16 33.19
N LEU A 437 -11.38 -3.10 32.06
CA LEU A 437 -10.97 -2.37 30.86
C LEU A 437 -11.53 -0.94 30.84
N LEU A 438 -12.77 -0.75 31.29
CA LEU A 438 -13.41 0.57 31.34
C LEU A 438 -12.63 1.55 32.23
N GLU A 439 -12.16 1.10 33.39
CA GLU A 439 -11.36 1.96 34.30
C GLU A 439 -10.05 2.43 33.64
N LYS A 440 -9.38 1.55 32.87
CA LYS A 440 -8.18 1.91 32.08
C LYS A 440 -8.49 2.87 30.91
N THR A 441 -9.70 2.82 30.34
CA THR A 441 -10.11 3.81 29.32
C THR A 441 -10.42 5.20 29.90
N ALA A 442 -10.67 5.31 31.22
CA ALA A 442 -10.90 6.60 31.86
C ALA A 442 -9.59 7.42 31.98
N GLU A 443 -8.46 6.78 32.31
CA GLU A 443 -7.15 7.43 32.41
C GLU A 443 -6.71 8.06 31.08
N ILE A 444 -6.91 7.34 29.97
CA ILE A 444 -6.56 7.78 28.60
C ILE A 444 -7.25 9.10 28.23
N TYR A 445 -8.47 9.34 28.73
CA TYR A 445 -9.24 10.55 28.42
C TYR A 445 -8.75 11.84 29.09
N SER A 446 -7.72 11.77 29.95
CA SER A 446 -7.08 12.94 30.56
C SER A 446 -6.07 13.65 29.65
N LEU A 447 -5.63 12.99 28.56
CA LEU A 447 -4.49 13.43 27.72
C LEU A 447 -4.89 14.08 26.37
N ASP A 448 -6.17 14.24 26.09
CA ASP A 448 -6.69 14.80 24.81
C ASP A 448 -6.59 16.34 24.73
N GLN A 449 -5.43 16.90 25.08
CA GLN A 449 -5.16 18.35 25.05
C GLN A 449 -3.72 18.70 24.63
N THR A 450 -3.46 18.79 23.32
CA THR A 450 -2.78 19.96 22.71
C THR A 450 -2.76 19.92 21.16
N SER A 451 -2.86 21.10 20.54
CA SER A 451 -2.49 21.37 19.14
C SER A 451 -3.17 20.56 18.00
N GLU A 452 -4.51 20.57 17.94
CA GLU A 452 -5.24 20.45 16.65
C GLU A 452 -5.27 21.82 15.94
N PHE A 453 -4.12 22.52 15.87
CA PHE A 453 -4.03 23.92 15.45
C PHE A 453 -3.09 24.11 14.24
N GLU A 454 -3.51 25.04 13.39
CA GLU A 454 -2.82 25.63 12.22
C GLU A 454 -2.79 24.78 10.93
N VAL A 455 -3.24 25.42 9.84
CA VAL A 455 -3.74 24.81 8.59
C VAL A 455 -2.92 25.30 7.37
N ALA A 456 -1.73 25.89 7.61
CA ALA A 456 -1.04 26.74 6.64
C ALA A 456 -0.25 26.00 5.52
N ASP A 457 0.52 24.97 5.87
CA ASP A 457 1.70 24.57 5.07
C ASP A 457 1.44 23.66 3.85
N ILE A 458 0.21 23.18 3.63
CA ILE A 458 -0.12 22.25 2.53
C ILE A 458 -0.44 22.99 1.21
N SER A 459 -0.51 24.33 1.25
CA SER A 459 -1.00 25.18 0.15
C SER A 459 0.03 25.54 -0.93
N ASN A 460 1.34 25.41 -0.67
CA ASN A 460 2.37 26.19 -1.38
C ASN A 460 3.52 25.39 -2.03
N GLN A 461 3.43 24.07 -2.17
CA GLN A 461 4.42 23.30 -2.96
C GLN A 461 3.77 22.32 -3.93
N ILE A 462 4.01 22.58 -5.22
CA ILE A 462 4.01 21.61 -6.34
C ILE A 462 2.61 21.05 -6.71
N ILE A 463 1.89 21.50 -7.75
CA ILE A 463 2.04 22.58 -8.77
C ILE A 463 3.43 22.72 -9.40
N SER A 464 4.09 21.60 -9.70
CA SER A 464 5.18 21.52 -10.68
C SER A 464 5.52 20.08 -11.04
N ASN A 465 4.64 19.44 -11.82
CA ASN A 465 4.94 19.05 -13.21
C ASN A 465 3.70 18.42 -13.88
N ASN A 466 3.66 18.50 -15.22
CA ASN A 466 2.65 17.88 -16.10
C ASN A 466 1.21 18.36 -15.80
N GLN A 467 0.75 19.52 -16.31
CA GLN A 467 0.70 19.94 -17.72
C GLN A 467 0.14 18.86 -18.67
N ILE A 468 -1.08 19.09 -19.15
CA ILE A 468 -1.46 18.86 -20.55
C ILE A 468 -1.92 20.21 -21.08
N SER A 469 -1.37 20.61 -22.23
CA SER A 469 -1.63 21.90 -22.87
C SER A 469 -2.77 21.81 -23.88
N ILE A 470 -3.66 22.81 -23.88
CA ILE A 470 -4.48 23.20 -25.03
C ILE A 470 -4.30 24.71 -25.21
N ASP A 471 -4.15 25.16 -26.46
CA ASP A 471 -3.54 26.45 -26.78
C ASP A 471 -4.38 27.69 -26.42
N SER A 472 -3.66 28.77 -26.12
CA SER A 472 -4.18 30.11 -25.86
C SER A 472 -4.66 30.81 -27.14
N ASN A 473 -5.77 31.56 -27.06
CA ASN A 473 -5.97 32.79 -27.83
C ASN A 473 -7.11 33.66 -27.29
N VAL A 474 -7.13 34.92 -27.74
CA VAL A 474 -8.08 36.02 -27.43
C VAL A 474 -7.82 36.75 -26.12
N ASP A 475 -7.88 38.09 -26.20
CA ASP A 475 -7.42 39.07 -25.23
C ASP A 475 -8.45 39.46 -24.13
N ASN A 476 -7.97 40.26 -23.17
CA ASN A 476 -8.77 40.91 -22.14
C ASN A 476 -9.96 41.69 -22.71
N GLN A 477 -11.16 41.52 -22.13
CA GLN A 477 -11.94 42.66 -21.60
C GLN A 477 -13.14 42.25 -20.72
N GLU A 478 -13.54 43.21 -19.90
CA GLU A 478 -14.85 43.39 -19.22
C GLU A 478 -15.36 42.36 -18.20
N THR A 479 -15.71 42.89 -17.03
CA THR A 479 -16.56 42.29 -16.02
C THR A 479 -18.00 42.19 -16.53
N THR A 480 -18.52 40.98 -16.71
CA THR A 480 -19.95 40.71 -16.91
C THR A 480 -20.39 39.51 -16.08
N ASP A 481 -21.68 39.47 -15.71
CA ASP A 481 -22.24 38.47 -14.82
C ASP A 481 -22.17 37.05 -15.43
N LEU A 482 -21.49 36.13 -14.74
CA LEU A 482 -21.48 34.73 -15.14
C LEU A 482 -22.82 34.08 -14.78
N GLN A 483 -23.63 33.94 -15.83
CA GLN A 483 -24.96 33.34 -15.79
C GLN A 483 -24.94 31.96 -15.12
N ILE A 484 -25.74 31.80 -14.06
CA ILE A 484 -26.20 30.47 -13.63
C ILE A 484 -26.90 29.84 -14.84
N SER A 485 -26.46 28.68 -15.29
CA SER A 485 -27.01 28.02 -16.47
C SER A 485 -28.50 27.71 -16.27
N GLU A 486 -29.36 28.36 -17.05
CA GLU A 486 -30.83 28.32 -16.85
C GLU A 486 -31.40 26.89 -16.90
N ASN A 487 -30.74 25.99 -17.65
CA ASN A 487 -31.03 24.55 -17.78
C ASN A 487 -31.14 23.76 -16.45
N TRP A 488 -30.70 24.29 -15.30
CA TRP A 488 -30.83 23.58 -14.01
C TRP A 488 -32.24 23.68 -13.43
N LYS A 489 -32.99 24.76 -13.72
CA LYS A 489 -34.34 24.96 -13.16
C LYS A 489 -35.34 23.93 -13.67
N ASP A 490 -35.22 23.52 -14.94
CA ASP A 490 -36.11 22.55 -15.59
C ASP A 490 -36.09 21.14 -14.95
N LEU A 491 -35.12 20.85 -14.07
CA LEU A 491 -34.98 19.58 -13.34
C LEU A 491 -35.48 19.65 -11.89
N VAL A 492 -35.92 20.82 -11.41
CA VAL A 492 -36.47 21.01 -10.06
C VAL A 492 -37.98 21.23 -10.16
N ASN A 493 -38.77 20.35 -9.52
CA ASN A 493 -40.22 20.52 -9.45
C ASN A 493 -40.59 21.74 -8.59
N GLU A 494 -40.83 22.89 -9.23
CA GLU A 494 -41.32 24.11 -8.53
C GLU A 494 -42.60 23.84 -7.72
N ASP A 495 -43.46 22.92 -8.18
CA ASP A 495 -44.69 22.52 -7.46
C ASP A 495 -44.42 21.96 -6.05
N LEU A 496 -43.27 21.28 -5.81
CA LEU A 496 -42.90 20.77 -4.49
C LEU A 496 -42.40 21.87 -3.53
N ILE A 497 -42.02 23.04 -4.04
CA ILE A 497 -41.61 24.18 -3.22
C ILE A 497 -42.82 24.84 -2.53
N SER A 498 -44.04 24.56 -3.02
CA SER A 498 -45.27 25.27 -2.61
C SER A 498 -45.99 24.72 -1.37
N LYS A 499 -45.74 23.47 -0.94
CA LYS A 499 -46.44 22.84 0.19
C LYS A 499 -45.56 21.89 1.03
N GLU A 500 -45.53 22.16 2.33
CA GLU A 500 -45.12 21.25 3.41
C GLU A 500 -43.68 20.69 3.36
N ASN A 501 -42.67 21.56 3.59
CA ASN A 501 -41.62 21.38 4.63
C ASN A 501 -40.54 22.48 4.58
N SER A 502 -40.86 23.70 5.01
CA SER A 502 -39.96 24.86 4.94
C SER A 502 -38.96 24.98 6.10
N GLU A 503 -38.56 23.87 6.74
CA GLU A 503 -37.72 23.89 7.97
C GLU A 503 -36.35 23.21 7.82
N ASN A 504 -36.19 22.22 6.93
CA ASN A 504 -34.96 21.41 6.83
C ASN A 504 -33.98 21.90 5.74
N LYS A 505 -33.37 23.08 5.93
CA LYS A 505 -32.16 23.46 5.17
C LYS A 505 -30.89 22.81 5.73
N HIS A 506 -30.79 22.78 7.06
CA HIS A 506 -29.64 22.26 7.80
C HIS A 506 -29.87 20.80 8.22
N VAL A 507 -28.80 20.01 8.28
CA VAL A 507 -28.86 18.70 8.94
C VAL A 507 -28.97 18.93 10.45
N PRO A 508 -29.95 18.34 11.17
CA PRO A 508 -30.08 18.56 12.61
C PRO A 508 -28.79 18.20 13.35
N LEU A 509 -28.34 19.08 14.25
CA LEU A 509 -27.07 18.93 14.99
C LEU A 509 -26.98 17.57 15.72
N GLU A 510 -28.10 17.04 16.20
CA GLU A 510 -28.21 15.70 16.79
C GLU A 510 -27.77 14.59 15.81
N THR A 511 -28.16 14.68 14.53
CA THR A 511 -27.81 13.73 13.47
C THR A 511 -26.33 13.83 13.11
N ILE A 512 -25.76 15.05 13.07
CA ILE A 512 -24.33 15.26 12.82
C ILE A 512 -23.49 14.61 13.95
N ILE A 513 -23.92 14.78 15.21
CA ILE A 513 -23.30 14.15 16.37
C ILE A 513 -23.40 12.63 16.28
N ASP A 514 -24.57 12.07 15.94
CA ASP A 514 -24.74 10.61 15.80
C ASP A 514 -23.86 10.03 14.68
N CYS A 515 -23.73 10.72 13.53
CA CYS A 515 -22.82 10.31 12.45
C CYS A 515 -21.35 10.27 12.91
N LEU A 516 -20.91 11.28 13.67
CA LEU A 516 -19.56 11.37 14.22
C LEU A 516 -19.34 10.34 15.37
N LEU A 517 -20.39 9.98 16.12
CA LEU A 517 -20.37 8.93 17.15
C LEU A 517 -20.21 7.54 16.56
N ILE A 518 -20.93 7.24 15.47
CA ILE A 518 -20.75 6.02 14.67
C ILE A 518 -19.30 5.95 14.15
N LYS A 519 -18.74 7.06 13.66
CA LYS A 519 -17.34 7.14 13.22
C LYS A 519 -16.34 6.81 14.33
N GLN A 520 -16.56 7.28 15.56
CA GLN A 520 -15.67 6.97 16.68
C GLN A 520 -15.82 5.52 17.15
N TYR A 521 -17.04 4.98 17.27
CA TYR A 521 -17.24 3.59 17.67
C TYR A 521 -16.68 2.59 16.64
N LEU A 522 -16.78 2.87 15.34
CA LEU A 522 -16.17 2.03 14.30
C LEU A 522 -14.65 2.12 14.30
N LYS A 523 -14.05 3.30 14.51
CA LYS A 523 -12.59 3.43 14.69
C LYS A 523 -12.06 2.61 15.87
N ASN A 524 -12.89 2.39 16.89
CA ASN A 524 -12.53 1.67 18.11
C ASN A 524 -12.99 0.19 18.14
N ASN A 525 -13.56 -0.34 17.05
CA ASN A 525 -14.18 -1.69 16.99
C ASN A 525 -15.24 -1.94 18.09
N MET A 526 -16.02 -0.92 18.46
CA MET A 526 -17.03 -0.97 19.52
C MET A 526 -18.48 -1.04 19.00
N LEU A 527 -18.69 -1.01 17.67
CA LEU A 527 -20.02 -0.98 17.05
C LEU A 527 -20.47 -2.37 16.57
N ASN A 528 -21.28 -3.08 17.37
CA ASN A 528 -21.81 -4.42 17.02
C ASN A 528 -23.10 -4.36 16.16
N ASP A 529 -23.24 -3.35 15.31
CA ASP A 529 -24.49 -2.96 14.60
C ASP A 529 -24.42 -3.25 13.09
N GLY A 530 -23.58 -4.22 12.66
CA GLY A 530 -23.43 -4.66 11.26
C GLY A 530 -22.81 -3.65 10.27
N ARG A 531 -22.74 -2.37 10.62
CA ARG A 531 -22.10 -1.30 9.84
C ARG A 531 -20.58 -1.48 9.80
N SER A 532 -19.99 -1.30 8.63
CA SER A 532 -18.53 -1.18 8.43
C SER A 532 -18.16 0.19 7.84
N ASN A 533 -16.89 0.59 7.95
CA ASN A 533 -16.35 1.83 7.37
C ASN A 533 -15.98 1.62 5.90
N PHE A 534 -16.41 2.54 5.03
CA PHE A 534 -16.09 2.51 3.59
C PHE A 534 -15.39 3.77 3.08
N THR A 535 -15.09 4.73 3.97
CA THR A 535 -14.68 6.09 3.60
C THR A 535 -13.56 6.13 2.55
N ASP A 536 -12.58 5.23 2.66
CA ASP A 536 -11.42 5.15 1.77
C ASP A 536 -11.76 4.53 0.41
N ILE A 537 -12.63 3.52 0.38
CA ILE A 537 -13.12 2.87 -0.86
C ILE A 537 -14.04 3.84 -1.62
N ASP A 538 -14.96 4.49 -0.90
CA ASP A 538 -15.92 5.43 -1.48
C ASP A 538 -15.21 6.69 -1.99
N ALA A 539 -14.14 7.16 -1.33
CA ALA A 539 -13.30 8.24 -1.85
C ALA A 539 -12.67 7.90 -3.21
N ILE A 540 -12.22 6.65 -3.42
CA ILE A 540 -11.71 6.19 -4.70
C ILE A 540 -12.84 6.11 -5.75
N LYS A 541 -14.00 5.54 -5.40
CA LYS A 541 -15.18 5.50 -6.30
C LYS A 541 -15.63 6.91 -6.72
N TYR A 542 -15.62 7.87 -5.80
CA TYR A 542 -16.00 9.26 -6.06
C TYR A 542 -14.97 10.00 -6.92
N GLY A 543 -13.68 9.66 -6.81
CA GLY A 543 -12.65 10.14 -7.74
C GLY A 543 -12.89 9.72 -9.21
N MET A 544 -13.73 8.71 -9.44
CA MET A 544 -14.11 8.19 -10.77
C MET A 544 -15.53 8.62 -11.19
N LEU A 545 -16.13 9.64 -10.56
CA LEU A 545 -17.51 10.10 -10.83
C LEU A 545 -17.80 10.30 -12.32
N SER A 546 -16.88 10.95 -13.04
CA SER A 546 -16.97 11.25 -14.48
C SER A 546 -16.75 10.05 -15.42
N GLN A 547 -16.38 8.89 -14.89
CA GLN A 547 -16.30 7.62 -15.62
C GLN A 547 -17.51 6.72 -15.34
N LYS A 548 -18.07 6.79 -14.12
CA LYS A 548 -19.25 6.02 -13.71
C LYS A 548 -20.59 6.66 -14.12
N ILE A 549 -20.67 7.99 -14.15
CA ILE A 549 -21.88 8.72 -14.55
C ILE A 549 -21.69 9.25 -15.98
N THR A 550 -22.68 9.04 -16.84
CA THR A 550 -22.72 9.55 -18.23
C THR A 550 -23.57 10.82 -18.40
N ASP A 551 -24.46 11.13 -17.45
CA ASP A 551 -25.27 12.36 -17.48
C ASP A 551 -24.51 13.52 -16.82
N LYS A 552 -24.35 14.62 -17.56
CA LYS A 552 -23.68 15.83 -17.08
C LYS A 552 -24.43 16.51 -15.92
N ASN A 553 -25.74 16.34 -15.83
CA ASN A 553 -26.56 16.94 -14.78
C ASN A 553 -26.35 16.20 -13.45
N GLU A 554 -26.35 14.86 -13.47
CA GLU A 554 -26.00 14.04 -12.30
C GLU A 554 -24.56 14.30 -11.82
N ILE A 555 -23.60 14.49 -12.75
CA ILE A 555 -22.23 14.90 -12.40
C ILE A 555 -22.20 16.24 -11.67
N ASN A 556 -22.93 17.25 -12.16
CA ASN A 556 -22.86 18.62 -11.62
C ASN A 556 -23.52 18.76 -10.24
N ILE A 557 -24.51 17.92 -9.94
CA ILE A 557 -25.13 17.80 -8.61
C ILE A 557 -24.15 17.21 -7.58
N LEU A 558 -23.30 16.26 -8.00
CA LEU A 558 -22.33 15.56 -7.13
C LEU A 558 -20.88 16.08 -7.27
N SER A 559 -20.63 17.12 -8.06
CA SER A 559 -19.30 17.74 -8.14
C SER A 559 -19.01 18.60 -6.91
N ASP A 560 -17.73 18.83 -6.64
CA ASP A 560 -17.21 19.78 -5.63
C ASP A 560 -17.44 19.38 -4.16
N PHE A 561 -18.12 18.25 -3.90
CA PHE A 561 -18.22 17.64 -2.57
C PHE A 561 -16.99 16.80 -2.22
N LYS A 562 -16.70 16.71 -0.92
CA LYS A 562 -15.67 15.85 -0.33
C LYS A 562 -16.28 14.94 0.74
N ILE A 563 -15.95 13.66 0.69
CA ILE A 563 -16.40 12.67 1.68
C ILE A 563 -15.66 12.87 3.01
N ILE A 564 -16.41 13.03 4.09
CA ILE A 564 -15.90 13.04 5.47
C ILE A 564 -15.93 11.64 6.07
N PHE A 565 -16.99 10.87 5.79
CA PHE A 565 -17.22 9.55 6.35
C PHE A 565 -18.28 8.78 5.55
N SER A 566 -18.15 7.46 5.43
CA SER A 566 -19.23 6.62 4.89
C SER A 566 -19.33 5.25 5.55
N THR A 567 -20.55 4.71 5.57
CA THR A 567 -20.93 3.41 6.13
C THR A 567 -21.79 2.62 5.14
N ASN A 568 -22.37 1.49 5.54
CA ASN A 568 -23.36 0.77 4.73
C ASN A 568 -24.64 1.57 4.43
N ASP A 569 -25.03 2.48 5.32
CA ASP A 569 -26.37 3.07 5.30
C ASP A 569 -26.36 4.55 4.88
N PHE A 570 -25.26 5.25 5.16
CA PHE A 570 -25.16 6.69 4.94
C PHE A 570 -23.75 7.16 4.57
N ILE A 571 -23.69 8.33 3.93
CA ILE A 571 -22.49 9.06 3.55
C ILE A 571 -22.58 10.51 4.01
N LEU A 572 -21.49 11.01 4.59
CA LEU A 572 -21.35 12.38 5.09
C LEU A 572 -20.41 13.17 4.17
N LEU A 573 -20.94 14.20 3.53
CA LEU A 573 -20.29 15.05 2.53
C LEU A 573 -20.06 16.46 3.09
N THR A 574 -19.12 17.19 2.50
CA THR A 574 -18.96 18.64 2.72
C THR A 574 -18.54 19.33 1.43
N CYS A 575 -18.92 20.59 1.25
CA CYS A 575 -18.56 21.43 0.12
C CYS A 575 -18.24 22.84 0.63
N ASP A 576 -17.52 23.62 -0.16
CA ASP A 576 -17.19 25.02 0.12
C ASP A 576 -18.25 26.00 -0.44
N ILE A 577 -19.33 25.46 -1.02
CA ILE A 577 -20.48 26.20 -1.56
C ILE A 577 -21.73 25.82 -0.76
N ASP A 578 -22.13 26.69 0.18
CA ASP A 578 -23.27 26.46 1.07
C ASP A 578 -24.59 26.20 0.32
N GLU A 579 -24.83 26.87 -0.81
CA GLU A 579 -26.03 26.66 -1.63
C GLU A 579 -26.14 25.22 -2.14
N LYS A 580 -25.03 24.63 -2.62
CA LYS A 580 -24.99 23.21 -3.00
C LYS A 580 -25.26 22.29 -1.80
N VAL A 581 -24.75 22.63 -0.61
CA VAL A 581 -25.00 21.85 0.63
C VAL A 581 -26.49 21.82 0.97
N TYR A 582 -27.17 22.97 0.92
CA TYR A 582 -28.60 23.06 1.21
C TYR A 582 -29.45 22.36 0.13
N ASP A 583 -29.12 22.55 -1.16
CA ASP A 583 -29.86 21.90 -2.26
C ASP A 583 -29.73 20.38 -2.25
N LEU A 584 -28.55 19.83 -1.92
CA LEU A 584 -28.36 18.38 -1.79
C LEU A 584 -29.12 17.84 -0.57
N ASN A 585 -29.14 18.56 0.56
CA ASN A 585 -29.91 18.15 1.75
C ASN A 585 -31.42 18.16 1.47
N ILE A 586 -31.95 19.18 0.81
CA ILE A 586 -33.37 19.27 0.43
C ILE A 586 -33.75 18.15 -0.55
N ASN A 587 -32.90 17.90 -1.56
CA ASN A 587 -33.14 16.87 -2.58
C ASN A 587 -32.62 15.47 -2.19
N SER A 588 -32.14 15.26 -0.96
CA SER A 588 -31.54 13.99 -0.48
C SER A 588 -32.45 12.77 -0.61
N HIS A 589 -33.76 12.97 -0.71
CA HIS A 589 -34.78 11.94 -0.86
C HIS A 589 -35.31 11.79 -2.31
N ASN A 590 -34.78 12.57 -3.26
CA ASN A 590 -35.17 12.56 -4.67
C ASN A 590 -34.61 11.30 -5.36
N GLU A 591 -35.48 10.59 -6.09
CA GLU A 591 -35.13 9.31 -6.74
C GLU A 591 -33.95 9.46 -7.73
N ASN A 592 -33.80 10.61 -8.38
CA ASN A 592 -32.68 10.87 -9.30
C ASN A 592 -31.33 10.94 -8.57
N ILE A 593 -31.26 11.63 -7.41
CA ILE A 593 -30.03 11.71 -6.62
C ILE A 593 -29.71 10.35 -5.99
N MET A 594 -30.73 9.65 -5.48
CA MET A 594 -30.58 8.29 -4.96
C MET A 594 -30.08 7.30 -6.03
N ALA A 595 -30.54 7.44 -7.28
CA ALA A 595 -30.06 6.65 -8.41
C ALA A 595 -28.60 7.01 -8.78
N ALA A 596 -28.23 8.29 -8.82
CA ALA A 596 -26.85 8.73 -9.08
C ALA A 596 -25.88 8.23 -8.01
N LEU A 597 -26.23 8.35 -6.72
CA LEU A 597 -25.46 7.79 -5.60
C LEU A 597 -25.29 6.28 -5.73
N ASN A 598 -26.35 5.55 -6.12
CA ASN A 598 -26.29 4.11 -6.33
C ASN A 598 -25.35 3.73 -7.49
N LYS A 599 -25.36 4.45 -8.63
CA LYS A 599 -24.40 4.24 -9.73
C LYS A 599 -22.94 4.41 -9.27
N VAL A 600 -22.68 5.38 -8.40
CA VAL A 600 -21.32 5.71 -7.92
C VAL A 600 -20.84 4.72 -6.87
N PHE A 601 -21.63 4.45 -5.83
CA PHE A 601 -21.20 3.66 -4.67
C PHE A 601 -21.59 2.18 -4.74
N ASP A 602 -22.43 1.79 -5.69
CA ASP A 602 -22.98 0.44 -5.89
C ASP A 602 -23.92 -0.01 -4.74
N ARG A 603 -24.60 0.94 -4.11
CA ARG A 603 -25.58 0.77 -3.02
C ARG A 603 -26.43 2.03 -2.78
N TYR A 604 -27.62 1.87 -2.18
CA TYR A 604 -28.46 2.97 -1.72
C TYR A 604 -27.96 3.51 -0.35
N LEU A 605 -27.78 4.84 -0.25
CA LEU A 605 -27.21 5.52 0.93
C LEU A 605 -27.98 6.80 1.24
N TYR A 606 -28.19 7.11 2.53
CA TYR A 606 -28.55 8.46 2.95
C TYR A 606 -27.37 9.40 2.74
N ALA A 607 -27.51 10.41 1.88
CA ALA A 607 -26.52 11.47 1.76
C ALA A 607 -26.87 12.66 2.67
N TYR A 608 -25.93 13.02 3.54
CA TYR A 608 -25.98 14.23 4.36
C TYR A 608 -24.82 15.13 3.96
N ALA A 609 -25.10 16.36 3.51
CA ALA A 609 -24.07 17.38 3.31
C ALA A 609 -24.03 18.33 4.51
N ILE A 610 -22.83 18.72 4.94
CA ILE A 610 -22.62 19.68 6.04
C ILE A 610 -21.56 20.72 5.70
N THR A 611 -21.76 21.95 6.18
CA THR A 611 -20.81 23.06 6.00
C THR A 611 -19.63 22.96 6.96
N LYS A 612 -18.57 23.75 6.71
CA LYS A 612 -17.41 23.84 7.61
C LYS A 612 -17.76 24.38 8.99
N ASP A 613 -18.75 25.27 9.08
CA ASP A 613 -19.18 25.87 10.34
C ASP A 613 -20.08 24.93 11.17
N GLU A 614 -20.95 24.14 10.53
CA GLU A 614 -21.72 23.08 11.20
C GLU A 614 -20.81 22.02 11.84
N ILE A 615 -19.71 21.66 11.16
CA ILE A 615 -18.66 20.77 11.71
C ILE A 615 -18.01 21.40 12.96
N LEU A 616 -17.74 22.71 12.92
CA LEU A 616 -17.13 23.44 14.02
C LEU A 616 -18.08 23.57 15.22
N GLU A 617 -19.38 23.75 14.98
CA GLU A 617 -20.42 23.74 16.02
C GLU A 617 -20.61 22.35 16.63
N ALA A 618 -20.69 21.29 15.82
CA ALA A 618 -20.73 19.92 16.31
C ALA A 618 -19.50 19.57 17.18
N LYS A 619 -18.29 19.98 16.76
CA LYS A 619 -17.07 19.85 17.57
C LYS A 619 -17.14 20.61 18.91
N LYS A 620 -17.77 21.80 18.95
CA LYS A 620 -17.94 22.58 20.19
C LYS A 620 -18.95 21.91 21.13
N TYR A 621 -20.13 21.53 20.63
CA TYR A 621 -21.17 20.85 21.39
C TYR A 621 -20.66 19.53 21.99
N TRP A 622 -19.91 18.75 21.22
CA TRP A 622 -19.31 17.50 21.67
C TRP A 622 -18.38 17.68 22.87
N LYS A 623 -17.51 18.69 22.82
CA LYS A 623 -16.56 18.99 23.91
C LYS A 623 -17.26 19.47 25.19
N ALA A 624 -18.45 20.04 25.08
CA ALA A 624 -19.28 20.39 26.24
C ALA A 624 -20.01 19.17 26.84
N ASN A 625 -20.60 18.31 26.00
CA ASN A 625 -21.60 17.32 26.43
C ASN A 625 -21.11 15.86 26.36
N ILE A 626 -19.79 15.65 26.44
CA ILE A 626 -19.13 14.35 26.19
C ILE A 626 -19.67 13.17 27.03
N ASN A 627 -20.15 13.42 28.26
CA ASN A 627 -20.69 12.39 29.13
C ASN A 627 -22.09 11.92 28.70
N GLU A 628 -22.94 12.82 28.22
CA GLU A 628 -24.28 12.48 27.73
C GLU A 628 -24.19 11.77 26.38
N ILE A 629 -23.28 12.21 25.51
CA ILE A 629 -23.04 11.61 24.19
C ILE A 629 -22.57 10.14 24.32
N ARG A 630 -21.72 9.81 25.31
CA ARG A 630 -21.32 8.41 25.59
C ARG A 630 -22.48 7.53 26.06
N ALA A 631 -23.45 8.09 26.80
CA ALA A 631 -24.63 7.35 27.25
C ALA A 631 -25.69 7.17 26.14
N LYS A 632 -25.55 7.90 25.02
CA LYS A 632 -26.52 7.89 23.93
C LYS A 632 -26.42 6.59 23.12
N LYS A 633 -27.53 5.86 23.02
CA LYS A 633 -27.70 4.82 22.02
C LYS A 633 -28.02 5.45 20.66
N VAL A 634 -27.20 5.14 19.66
CA VAL A 634 -27.44 5.49 18.26
C VAL A 634 -28.78 4.91 17.81
N LYS A 635 -29.59 5.70 17.10
CA LYS A 635 -30.85 5.23 16.49
C LYS A 635 -30.50 4.43 15.21
N PRO A 636 -31.11 3.26 14.97
CA PRO A 636 -31.00 2.61 13.66
C PRO A 636 -31.67 3.49 12.59
N LEU A 637 -31.15 3.48 11.37
CA LEU A 637 -31.75 4.13 10.21
C LEU A 637 -32.70 3.14 9.50
N GLU A 638 -33.64 3.62 8.67
CA GLU A 638 -34.44 2.70 7.84
C GLU A 638 -33.54 2.09 6.75
N ASP A 639 -33.70 0.80 6.46
CA ASP A 639 -33.00 0.18 5.33
C ASP A 639 -33.60 0.68 4.00
N LEU A 640 -32.86 1.57 3.33
CA LEU A 640 -33.21 2.11 2.02
C LEU A 640 -33.36 1.02 0.95
N ASN A 641 -32.68 -0.12 1.09
CA ASN A 641 -32.83 -1.24 0.16
C ASN A 641 -34.24 -1.84 0.25
N LEU A 642 -34.84 -1.94 1.44
CA LEU A 642 -36.24 -2.38 1.60
C LEU A 642 -37.27 -1.33 1.11
N LYS A 643 -36.86 -0.06 1.04
CA LYS A 643 -37.70 1.05 0.59
C LYS A 643 -37.75 1.13 -0.94
N TYR A 644 -36.57 1.14 -1.59
CA TYR A 644 -36.44 1.39 -3.03
C TYR A 644 -36.36 0.12 -3.91
N ASN A 645 -36.11 -1.09 -3.39
CA ASN A 645 -36.31 -2.32 -4.18
C ASN A 645 -37.79 -2.64 -4.48
N LYS A 646 -38.75 -1.84 -4.00
CA LYS A 646 -40.17 -2.01 -4.35
C LYS A 646 -40.47 -1.79 -5.84
N THR A 647 -39.63 -1.05 -6.55
CA THR A 647 -39.67 -0.95 -8.02
C THR A 647 -39.24 -2.27 -8.65
N VAL A 648 -38.12 -2.85 -8.20
CA VAL A 648 -37.65 -4.19 -8.62
C VAL A 648 -38.71 -5.25 -8.34
N GLN A 649 -39.42 -5.19 -7.20
CA GLN A 649 -40.53 -6.11 -6.91
C GLN A 649 -41.72 -6.03 -7.88
N LYS A 650 -41.96 -4.87 -8.53
CA LYS A 650 -42.99 -4.78 -9.59
C LYS A 650 -42.52 -5.46 -10.88
N ASP A 651 -41.27 -5.23 -11.29
CA ASP A 651 -40.69 -5.86 -12.47
C ASP A 651 -40.55 -7.38 -12.28
N VAL A 652 -40.20 -7.82 -11.07
CA VAL A 652 -40.23 -9.23 -10.64
C VAL A 652 -41.63 -9.82 -10.76
N ALA A 653 -42.65 -9.15 -10.21
CA ALA A 653 -44.02 -9.67 -10.24
C ALA A 653 -44.56 -9.79 -11.68
N TRP A 654 -44.29 -8.78 -12.52
CA TRP A 654 -44.60 -8.79 -13.95
C TRP A 654 -43.88 -9.93 -14.69
N ALA A 655 -42.59 -10.14 -14.44
CA ALA A 655 -41.84 -11.22 -15.04
C ALA A 655 -42.27 -12.61 -14.51
N GLN A 656 -42.72 -12.72 -13.26
CA GLN A 656 -43.31 -13.95 -12.72
C GLN A 656 -44.69 -14.26 -13.33
N GLU A 657 -45.53 -13.24 -13.60
CA GLU A 657 -46.78 -13.42 -14.35
C GLU A 657 -46.55 -13.90 -15.80
N ILE A 658 -45.51 -13.40 -16.48
CA ILE A 658 -45.24 -13.73 -17.90
C ILE A 658 -44.46 -15.05 -18.07
N PHE A 659 -43.47 -15.32 -17.22
CA PHE A 659 -42.53 -16.44 -17.40
C PHE A 659 -42.72 -17.60 -16.41
N GLY A 660 -43.51 -17.41 -15.34
CA GLY A 660 -43.82 -18.44 -14.34
C GLY A 660 -42.57 -19.07 -13.70
N ASP A 661 -42.66 -20.37 -13.38
CA ASP A 661 -41.63 -21.15 -12.66
C ASP A 661 -40.22 -21.16 -13.30
N LYS A 662 -40.08 -20.66 -14.54
CA LYS A 662 -38.79 -20.52 -15.23
C LYS A 662 -38.01 -19.29 -14.77
N PHE A 663 -38.67 -18.27 -14.22
CA PHE A 663 -38.03 -17.05 -13.75
C PHE A 663 -37.54 -17.22 -12.31
N LYS A 664 -36.41 -17.94 -12.17
CA LYS A 664 -35.61 -17.98 -10.95
C LYS A 664 -34.47 -16.99 -11.03
N LEU A 665 -34.12 -16.44 -9.89
CA LEU A 665 -33.23 -15.30 -9.77
C LEU A 665 -32.21 -15.56 -8.68
N ASN A 666 -30.95 -15.32 -9.01
CA ASN A 666 -29.88 -15.38 -8.02
C ASN A 666 -30.03 -14.23 -7.02
N LYS A 667 -29.44 -14.42 -5.85
CA LYS A 667 -29.50 -13.50 -4.72
C LYS A 667 -28.16 -12.80 -4.53
#